data_AF-A0A1I2PBA3-F1
#
_entry.id   AF-A0A1I2PBA3-F1
#
_cell.length_a   1.000
_cell.length_b   1.000
_cell.length_c   1.000
_cell.angle_alpha   90.00
_cell.angle_beta   90.00
_cell.angle_gamma   90.00
#
_symmetry.space_group_name_H-M   'P 1'
#
loop_
_entity.id
_entity.type
_entity.pdbx_description
1 polymer ?
#
loop_
_entity_poly.entity_id
_entity_poly.type
_entity_poly.pdbx_seq_one_letter_code
_entity_poly.pdbx_strand_id
1 'polypeptide(L)'
;MQTLIVFCHLRWDFVFQRPQHLLTRLAKHYKVVVVEEPVHEEGEARMVISHPAPNLTVCQPHTPVQAHGFHDDQIPLLQPLVSALAPEGEQVLVWFYTPMALPLLQGLHPSLVIYDCMDELSGFKNPPKQLLQRETALLNIADLVFTGGPSLFEAKRSRHDNAHCFPSSVDAAHFGQALVRSNDHPLQAAIPHPRLGFFGVIDERFDAGLVAAIADAHPAWQLVLVGPVFKIDPASLPQRRNVHYLGQQSYQALPQFLAGWDVCLLPFALNEATRFISPTKVLEYMAAELPIVSTAIRDVEQPYGGIVAIGHDHQEFIAHCEAALTQGAGQAAAMVQAMRDVVARTSWDATAEHMLALMAQTAPGGKAARLAGDTDGAAAKLNPLRSPANTPHYGSIVIGGGPTGLSTAYHVGADNLLLERNSSVGGWCRSIKDAGFTFDYAGHIMFSNDPYVLDLYDKLLGENQHWQMREAWVYSKDVYTRYPFQGALYGLPPDVIKECILGAIEARYGEATATPSCASPEVEDCCADGSAEAARAGPQAREQTTQSFEEFIYKVWGAGIAKHFAIPYNRKLWTVPLSEMETSWLGGRVPLPNLAEIIDGALQPVARPMGPNARFGYPRKGGFQALMNGFLPHIRGKIELNAEVAQVLPEAHTVTLADGRRFQYEKLVSTMPLPELVRLIGTAAPPEVREAARGLRHISIRCVNIGIARTGVTDKHWIYYPEDSIFHRIFVQGNASGECNAPGGFGFTCEISYSPWKPLPLDGDALIQRCIADAIKVGFMRADDKVLVANQVDMPIAYVVYDHQRARNVATVRDWLAQHDILLAGRYSEWEYYNSDHAFLAGKRAAEQVARQRSRVAPRAS
;
A
#
# COMPACT_ATOMS: atom_id res chain seq x y z
N MET A 1 -19.49 16.83 -39.40
CA MET A 1 -18.93 15.56 -38.86
C MET A 1 -18.67 15.80 -37.39
N GLN A 2 -19.14 14.93 -36.49
CA GLN A 2 -18.94 15.10 -35.04
C GLN A 2 -17.48 14.88 -34.66
N THR A 3 -17.04 15.48 -33.55
CA THR A 3 -15.66 15.35 -33.06
C THR A 3 -15.62 14.34 -31.91
N LEU A 4 -14.70 13.38 -31.96
CA LEU A 4 -14.46 12.38 -30.92
C LEU A 4 -13.10 12.65 -30.28
N ILE A 5 -13.11 13.18 -29.06
CA ILE A 5 -11.89 13.41 -28.28
C ILE A 5 -11.60 12.17 -27.44
N VAL A 6 -10.40 11.61 -27.57
CA VAL A 6 -10.02 10.34 -26.96
C VAL A 6 -8.83 10.55 -26.04
N PHE A 7 -8.99 10.28 -24.76
CA PHE A 7 -7.87 10.30 -23.81
C PHE A 7 -7.24 8.92 -23.71
N CYS A 8 -5.96 8.82 -24.08
CA CYS A 8 -5.25 7.55 -24.16
C CYS A 8 -3.97 7.57 -23.31
N HIS A 9 -3.78 6.52 -22.50
CA HIS A 9 -2.54 6.30 -21.75
C HIS A 9 -1.47 5.59 -22.61
N LEU A 10 -1.82 5.17 -23.83
CA LEU A 10 -0.92 4.49 -24.77
C LEU A 10 -0.47 5.47 -25.85
N ARG A 11 0.79 5.36 -26.25
CA ARG A 11 1.37 6.12 -27.35
C ARG A 11 0.99 5.49 -28.69
N TRP A 12 0.57 6.32 -29.63
CA TRP A 12 0.15 5.93 -30.97
C TRP A 12 1.26 5.16 -31.70
N ASP A 13 2.50 5.67 -31.63
CA ASP A 13 3.67 5.15 -32.34
C ASP A 13 4.46 4.07 -31.55
N PHE A 14 3.96 3.61 -30.40
CA PHE A 14 4.67 2.61 -29.58
C PHE A 14 4.35 1.17 -30.00
N VAL A 15 3.18 0.66 -29.61
CA VAL A 15 2.72 -0.68 -29.99
C VAL A 15 1.32 -0.56 -30.58
N PHE A 16 1.17 -1.10 -31.80
CA PHE A 16 -0.10 -1.10 -32.51
C PHE A 16 -1.03 -2.14 -31.90
N GLN A 17 -2.19 -1.69 -31.42
CA GLN A 17 -3.13 -2.50 -30.65
C GLN A 17 -4.56 -1.97 -30.78
N ARG A 18 -5.46 -2.36 -29.86
CA ARG A 18 -6.90 -2.07 -29.91
C ARG A 18 -7.24 -0.59 -30.23
N PRO A 19 -6.65 0.43 -29.59
CA PRO A 19 -6.99 1.82 -29.89
C PRO A 19 -6.73 2.18 -31.34
N GLN A 20 -5.59 1.78 -31.91
CA GLN A 20 -5.30 2.09 -33.31
C GLN A 20 -6.29 1.40 -34.26
N HIS A 21 -6.62 0.12 -34.00
CA HIS A 21 -7.60 -0.60 -34.82
C HIS A 21 -8.99 0.05 -34.80
N LEU A 22 -9.48 0.44 -33.63
CA LEU A 22 -10.82 1.00 -33.44
C LEU A 22 -10.87 2.46 -33.91
N LEU A 23 -9.94 3.30 -33.48
CA LEU A 23 -9.97 4.74 -33.74
C LEU A 23 -9.76 5.07 -35.22
N THR A 24 -8.93 4.31 -35.95
CA THR A 24 -8.79 4.49 -37.41
C THR A 24 -10.08 4.10 -38.15
N ARG A 25 -10.87 3.16 -37.64
CA ARG A 25 -12.18 2.81 -38.21
C ARG A 25 -13.24 3.85 -37.87
N LEU A 26 -13.26 4.32 -36.63
CA LEU A 26 -14.13 5.41 -36.18
C LEU A 26 -13.84 6.72 -36.92
N ALA A 27 -12.61 6.97 -37.35
CA ALA A 27 -12.22 8.14 -38.14
C ALA A 27 -12.91 8.22 -39.53
N LYS A 28 -13.50 7.13 -40.01
CA LYS A 28 -14.37 7.14 -41.20
C LYS A 28 -15.70 7.88 -40.94
N HIS A 29 -16.10 8.02 -39.68
CA HIS A 29 -17.39 8.59 -39.25
C HIS A 29 -17.24 9.86 -38.39
N TYR A 30 -16.11 10.01 -37.68
CA TYR A 30 -15.83 11.09 -36.73
C TYR A 30 -14.52 11.80 -37.06
N LYS A 31 -14.39 13.07 -36.65
CA LYS A 31 -13.08 13.72 -36.53
C LYS A 31 -12.48 13.23 -35.21
N VAL A 32 -11.55 12.29 -35.27
CA VAL A 32 -10.97 11.68 -34.06
C VAL A 32 -9.73 12.48 -33.64
N VAL A 33 -9.72 12.91 -32.38
CA VAL A 33 -8.60 13.63 -31.76
C VAL A 33 -8.13 12.81 -30.56
N VAL A 34 -6.96 12.18 -30.67
CA VAL A 34 -6.37 11.38 -29.59
C VAL A 34 -5.43 12.25 -28.79
N VAL A 35 -5.69 12.41 -27.50
CA VAL A 35 -4.82 13.08 -26.55
C VAL A 35 -4.04 12.02 -25.78
N GLU A 36 -2.75 11.96 -26.01
CA GLU A 36 -1.84 11.05 -25.29
C GLU A 36 -1.41 11.63 -23.93
N GLU A 37 -0.68 10.84 -23.15
CA GLU A 37 -0.03 11.32 -21.94
C GLU A 37 0.95 12.48 -22.23
N PRO A 38 1.18 13.41 -21.30
CA PRO A 38 2.21 14.42 -21.47
C PRO A 38 3.62 13.83 -21.54
N VAL A 39 4.50 14.45 -22.32
CA VAL A 39 5.95 14.22 -22.35
C VAL A 39 6.61 15.33 -21.55
N HIS A 40 7.57 14.98 -20.69
CA HIS A 40 8.34 15.98 -19.97
C HIS A 40 9.27 16.72 -20.95
N GLU A 41 9.11 18.04 -21.01
CA GLU A 41 10.00 18.93 -21.75
C GLU A 41 10.05 20.30 -21.06
N GLU A 42 11.25 20.82 -20.84
CA GLU A 42 11.45 22.16 -20.28
C GLU A 42 10.86 23.24 -21.21
N GLY A 43 10.22 24.26 -20.62
CA GLY A 43 9.64 25.40 -21.35
C GLY A 43 8.11 25.51 -21.25
N GLU A 44 7.51 26.24 -22.19
CA GLU A 44 6.06 26.46 -22.22
C GLU A 44 5.31 25.21 -22.68
N ALA A 45 4.17 24.93 -22.02
CA ALA A 45 3.34 23.79 -22.35
C ALA A 45 2.74 23.93 -23.76
N ARG A 46 2.88 22.89 -24.58
CA ARG A 46 2.42 22.91 -25.98
C ARG A 46 1.94 21.55 -26.45
N MET A 47 1.22 21.51 -27.56
CA MET A 47 0.80 20.28 -28.23
C MET A 47 1.67 20.01 -29.46
N VAL A 48 2.27 18.83 -29.53
CA VAL A 48 2.85 18.27 -30.75
C VAL A 48 1.75 17.46 -31.45
N ILE A 49 1.48 17.77 -32.70
CA ILE A 49 0.34 17.23 -33.45
C ILE A 49 0.84 16.39 -34.63
N SER A 50 0.25 15.21 -34.82
CA SER A 50 0.45 14.37 -36.00
C SER A 50 -0.89 13.89 -36.58
N HIS A 51 -0.87 13.47 -37.85
CA HIS A 51 -2.06 13.02 -38.59
C HIS A 51 -1.82 11.64 -39.21
N PRO A 52 -1.88 10.55 -38.43
CA PRO A 52 -1.54 9.22 -38.91
C PRO A 52 -2.56 8.62 -39.89
N ALA A 53 -3.78 9.16 -39.96
CA ALA A 53 -4.80 8.76 -40.94
C ALA A 53 -5.75 9.92 -41.25
N PRO A 54 -6.53 9.87 -42.36
CA PRO A 54 -7.57 10.85 -42.63
C PRO A 54 -8.55 10.97 -41.45
N ASN A 55 -8.88 12.20 -41.08
CA ASN A 55 -9.76 12.54 -39.93
C ASN A 55 -9.26 12.05 -38.56
N LEU A 56 -8.01 11.64 -38.44
CA LEU A 56 -7.40 11.21 -37.20
C LEU A 56 -6.21 12.11 -36.88
N THR A 57 -6.31 12.79 -35.75
CA THR A 57 -5.28 13.68 -35.21
C THR A 57 -4.79 13.10 -33.89
N VAL A 58 -3.47 13.00 -33.71
CA VAL A 58 -2.85 12.63 -32.44
C VAL A 58 -2.18 13.87 -31.87
N CYS A 59 -2.53 14.19 -30.63
CA CYS A 59 -2.05 15.31 -29.85
C CYS A 59 -1.22 14.76 -28.69
N GLN A 60 0.09 15.02 -28.73
CA GLN A 60 1.03 14.72 -27.66
C GLN A 60 1.33 16.01 -26.90
N PRO A 61 0.86 16.16 -25.66
CA PRO A 61 1.21 17.32 -24.85
C PRO A 61 2.68 17.26 -24.42
N HIS A 62 3.36 18.40 -24.42
CA HIS A 62 4.70 18.59 -23.87
C HIS A 62 4.61 19.58 -22.73
N THR A 63 5.13 19.23 -21.56
CA THR A 63 4.95 20.01 -20.32
C THR A 63 6.22 20.02 -19.47
N PRO A 64 6.52 21.09 -18.72
CA PRO A 64 7.66 21.14 -17.80
C PRO A 64 7.46 20.29 -16.52
N VAL A 65 6.29 19.68 -16.35
CA VAL A 65 5.97 18.86 -15.17
C VAL A 65 6.64 17.49 -15.29
N GLN A 66 7.34 17.09 -14.23
CA GLN A 66 8.07 15.80 -14.16
C GLN A 66 7.14 14.61 -13.92
N ALA A 67 5.94 14.83 -13.37
CA ALA A 67 4.99 13.78 -13.11
C ALA A 67 4.46 13.15 -14.42
N HIS A 68 4.44 11.82 -14.47
CA HIS A 68 4.01 11.06 -15.65
C HIS A 68 2.48 10.99 -15.79
N GLY A 69 2.01 10.71 -17.01
CA GLY A 69 0.59 10.49 -17.28
C GLY A 69 -0.29 11.71 -16.99
N PHE A 70 -1.60 11.47 -16.82
CA PHE A 70 -2.56 12.53 -16.46
C PHE A 70 -2.58 12.81 -14.95
N HIS A 71 -1.39 13.03 -14.37
CA HIS A 71 -1.22 13.39 -12.95
C HIS A 71 -1.86 14.76 -12.64
N ASP A 72 -2.20 15.01 -11.37
CA ASP A 72 -2.89 16.23 -10.94
C ASP A 72 -2.11 17.50 -11.30
N ASP A 73 -0.78 17.45 -11.19
CA ASP A 73 0.12 18.55 -11.55
C ASP A 73 0.11 18.87 -13.06
N GLN A 74 -0.29 17.90 -13.90
CA GLN A 74 -0.39 18.08 -15.35
C GLN A 74 -1.70 18.77 -15.75
N ILE A 75 -2.78 18.55 -14.99
CA ILE A 75 -4.14 18.99 -15.36
C ILE A 75 -4.23 20.50 -15.62
N PRO A 76 -3.66 21.41 -14.80
CA PRO A 76 -3.76 22.85 -15.05
C PRO A 76 -3.15 23.30 -16.39
N LEU A 77 -2.11 22.60 -16.87
CA LEU A 77 -1.45 22.90 -18.14
C LEU A 77 -2.16 22.23 -19.32
N LEU A 78 -2.70 21.03 -19.11
CA LEU A 78 -3.41 20.29 -20.14
C LEU A 78 -4.82 20.87 -20.41
N GLN A 79 -5.49 21.39 -19.38
CA GLN A 79 -6.86 21.92 -19.49
C GLN A 79 -7.04 22.95 -20.61
N PRO A 80 -6.23 24.04 -20.70
CA PRO A 80 -6.36 25.01 -21.80
C PRO A 80 -6.01 24.40 -23.17
N LEU A 81 -4.99 23.53 -23.24
CA LEU A 81 -4.57 22.89 -24.48
C LEU A 81 -5.68 21.96 -25.03
N VAL A 82 -6.34 21.21 -24.16
CA VAL A 82 -7.42 20.29 -24.51
C VAL A 82 -8.70 21.04 -24.85
N SER A 83 -9.01 22.12 -24.13
CA SER A 83 -10.20 22.94 -24.42
C SER A 83 -10.13 23.57 -25.83
N ALA A 84 -8.92 23.92 -26.29
CA ALA A 84 -8.70 24.43 -27.65
C ALA A 84 -8.91 23.38 -28.75
N LEU A 85 -9.00 22.09 -28.41
CA LEU A 85 -9.27 21.01 -29.38
C LEU A 85 -10.77 20.84 -29.68
N ALA A 86 -11.66 21.41 -28.85
CA ALA A 86 -13.09 21.35 -29.05
C ALA A 86 -13.55 22.46 -30.02
N PRO A 87 -14.07 22.13 -31.21
CA PRO A 87 -14.57 23.14 -32.15
C PRO A 87 -15.86 23.79 -31.65
N GLU A 88 -15.95 25.12 -31.71
CA GLU A 88 -17.16 25.85 -31.35
C GLU A 88 -18.36 25.42 -32.22
N GLY A 89 -19.47 25.05 -31.59
CA GLY A 89 -20.72 24.69 -32.26
C GLY A 89 -20.80 23.27 -32.83
N GLU A 90 -19.77 22.43 -32.65
CA GLU A 90 -19.82 21.00 -33.02
C GLU A 90 -20.19 20.12 -31.81
N GLN A 91 -20.91 19.03 -32.06
CA GLN A 91 -21.14 18.01 -31.02
C GLN A 91 -19.84 17.23 -30.77
N VAL A 92 -19.41 17.25 -29.50
CA VAL A 92 -18.22 16.55 -29.02
C VAL A 92 -18.64 15.27 -28.31
N LEU A 93 -17.98 14.16 -28.63
CA LEU A 93 -18.02 12.91 -27.88
C LEU A 93 -16.67 12.74 -27.19
N VAL A 94 -16.66 12.18 -25.98
CA VAL A 94 -15.42 11.96 -25.23
C VAL A 94 -15.25 10.48 -24.89
N TRP A 95 -14.09 9.94 -25.23
CA TRP A 95 -13.73 8.54 -25.02
C TRP A 95 -12.52 8.43 -24.11
N PHE A 96 -12.63 7.61 -23.06
CA PHE A 96 -11.55 7.36 -22.12
C PHE A 96 -11.01 5.95 -22.27
N TYR A 97 -9.69 5.83 -22.47
CA TYR A 97 -8.93 4.60 -22.19
C TYR A 97 -8.24 4.65 -20.82
N THR A 98 -8.33 5.77 -20.10
CA THR A 98 -7.74 5.94 -18.78
C THR A 98 -8.61 6.82 -17.90
N PRO A 99 -8.96 6.39 -16.68
CA PRO A 99 -9.67 7.24 -15.73
C PRO A 99 -8.88 8.47 -15.31
N MET A 100 -7.55 8.43 -15.44
CA MET A 100 -6.69 9.53 -14.98
C MET A 100 -6.96 10.84 -15.72
N ALA A 101 -7.44 10.80 -16.95
CA ALA A 101 -7.77 12.00 -17.73
C ALA A 101 -9.14 12.61 -17.37
N LEU A 102 -9.93 11.99 -16.49
CA LEU A 102 -11.28 12.44 -16.13
C LEU A 102 -11.40 13.94 -15.82
N PRO A 103 -10.46 14.61 -15.11
CA PRO A 103 -10.54 16.05 -14.86
C PRO A 103 -10.61 16.90 -16.14
N LEU A 104 -10.00 16.44 -17.23
CA LEU A 104 -9.98 17.13 -18.53
C LEU A 104 -11.32 17.08 -19.27
N LEU A 105 -12.31 16.34 -18.75
CA LEU A 105 -13.68 16.37 -19.24
C LEU A 105 -14.32 17.76 -19.08
N GLN A 106 -13.87 18.52 -18.06
CA GLN A 106 -14.35 19.87 -17.80
C GLN A 106 -14.11 20.76 -19.03
N GLY A 107 -15.11 21.55 -19.43
CA GLY A 107 -14.99 22.46 -20.59
C GLY A 107 -15.19 21.83 -21.98
N LEU A 108 -15.31 20.50 -22.09
CA LEU A 108 -15.58 19.82 -23.37
C LEU A 108 -17.07 19.66 -23.69
N HIS A 109 -17.96 19.89 -22.71
CA HIS A 109 -19.43 19.77 -22.83
C HIS A 109 -19.88 18.55 -23.68
N PRO A 110 -19.51 17.32 -23.29
CA PRO A 110 -19.70 16.13 -24.11
C PRO A 110 -21.19 15.81 -24.30
N SER A 111 -21.54 15.42 -25.52
CA SER A 111 -22.82 14.82 -25.88
C SER A 111 -22.90 13.32 -25.57
N LEU A 112 -21.75 12.65 -25.45
CA LEU A 112 -21.65 11.25 -25.06
C LEU A 112 -20.28 11.00 -24.38
N VAL A 113 -20.27 10.31 -23.25
CA VAL A 113 -19.06 9.88 -22.54
C VAL A 113 -18.92 8.36 -22.63
N ILE A 114 -17.81 7.91 -23.18
CA ILE A 114 -17.49 6.49 -23.38
C ILE A 114 -16.27 6.15 -22.53
N TYR A 115 -16.34 5.05 -21.79
CA TYR A 115 -15.17 4.48 -21.11
C TYR A 115 -14.87 3.09 -21.68
N ASP A 116 -13.75 2.94 -22.40
CA ASP A 116 -13.26 1.64 -22.88
C ASP A 116 -12.20 1.11 -21.90
N CYS A 117 -12.67 0.30 -20.95
CA CYS A 117 -11.85 -0.39 -19.96
C CYS A 117 -11.22 -1.63 -20.61
N MET A 118 -10.08 -1.40 -21.28
CA MET A 118 -9.34 -2.47 -21.96
C MET A 118 -8.43 -3.29 -21.02
N ASP A 119 -7.95 -2.67 -19.95
CA ASP A 119 -7.06 -3.28 -18.94
C ASP A 119 -7.50 -2.87 -17.53
N GLU A 120 -7.23 -3.72 -16.53
CA GLU A 120 -7.36 -3.37 -15.11
C GLU A 120 -6.13 -2.56 -14.67
N LEU A 121 -6.11 -1.26 -15.01
CA LEU A 121 -4.96 -0.38 -14.75
C LEU A 121 -4.55 -0.32 -13.27
N SER A 122 -5.46 -0.64 -12.35
CA SER A 122 -5.18 -0.71 -10.91
C SER A 122 -4.37 -1.93 -10.48
N GLY A 123 -4.30 -2.97 -11.33
CA GLY A 123 -3.51 -4.19 -11.10
C GLY A 123 -2.03 -4.09 -11.50
N PHE A 124 -1.62 -3.01 -12.19
CA PHE A 124 -0.22 -2.76 -12.55
C PHE A 124 0.62 -2.35 -11.33
N LYS A 125 1.94 -2.55 -11.38
CA LYS A 125 2.81 -2.10 -10.28
C LYS A 125 2.80 -0.58 -10.14
N ASN A 126 2.72 -0.12 -8.89
CA ASN A 126 2.72 1.30 -8.50
C ASN A 126 1.64 2.12 -9.24
N PRO A 127 0.36 1.73 -9.18
CA PRO A 127 -0.69 2.48 -9.86
C PRO A 127 -0.83 3.87 -9.20
N PRO A 128 -1.20 4.93 -9.95
CA PRO A 128 -1.47 6.24 -9.37
C PRO A 128 -2.54 6.12 -8.26
N LYS A 129 -2.33 6.79 -7.13
CA LYS A 129 -3.21 6.67 -5.95
C LYS A 129 -4.67 7.02 -6.25
N GLN A 130 -4.89 7.98 -7.14
CA GLN A 130 -6.20 8.49 -7.54
C GLN A 130 -6.94 7.58 -8.54
N LEU A 131 -6.28 6.54 -9.08
CA LEU A 131 -6.79 5.77 -10.22
C LEU A 131 -8.13 5.09 -9.92
N LEU A 132 -8.25 4.39 -8.78
CA LEU A 132 -9.49 3.70 -8.38
C LEU A 132 -10.64 4.67 -8.10
N GLN A 133 -10.33 5.82 -7.50
CA GLN A 133 -11.31 6.88 -7.23
C GLN A 133 -11.84 7.44 -8.55
N ARG A 134 -10.94 7.75 -9.49
CA ARG A 134 -11.30 8.26 -10.82
C ARG A 134 -12.02 7.23 -11.66
N GLU A 135 -11.66 5.95 -11.58
CA GLU A 135 -12.39 4.89 -12.27
C GLU A 135 -13.83 4.81 -11.78
N THR A 136 -14.02 4.84 -10.47
CA THR A 136 -15.36 4.81 -9.88
C THR A 136 -16.19 6.03 -10.32
N ALA A 137 -15.58 7.22 -10.33
CA ALA A 137 -16.23 8.42 -10.81
C ALA A 137 -16.57 8.34 -12.31
N LEU A 138 -15.64 7.85 -13.15
CA LEU A 138 -15.84 7.71 -14.58
C LEU A 138 -16.93 6.69 -14.91
N LEU A 139 -16.95 5.53 -14.23
CA LEU A 139 -18.02 4.53 -14.37
C LEU A 139 -19.38 5.13 -14.01
N ASN A 140 -19.48 6.02 -13.03
CA ASN A 140 -20.75 6.63 -12.65
C ASN A 140 -21.30 7.63 -13.69
N ILE A 141 -20.41 8.30 -14.44
CA ILE A 141 -20.79 9.36 -15.38
C ILE A 141 -20.78 8.92 -16.84
N ALA A 142 -20.10 7.82 -17.18
CA ALA A 142 -20.06 7.30 -18.53
C ALA A 142 -21.48 6.91 -18.99
N ASP A 143 -21.77 7.15 -20.26
CA ASP A 143 -23.02 6.72 -20.89
C ASP A 143 -22.88 5.29 -21.42
N LEU A 144 -21.67 4.94 -21.86
CA LEU A 144 -21.30 3.62 -22.36
C LEU A 144 -19.99 3.16 -21.72
N VAL A 145 -19.96 1.88 -21.33
CA VAL A 145 -18.73 1.22 -20.88
C VAL A 145 -18.45 0.06 -21.82
N PHE A 146 -17.28 0.08 -22.46
CA PHE A 146 -16.76 -1.06 -23.21
C PHE A 146 -15.68 -1.76 -22.39
N THR A 147 -15.59 -3.08 -22.55
CA THR A 147 -14.59 -3.89 -21.85
C THR A 147 -13.83 -4.78 -22.83
N GLY A 148 -12.52 -4.94 -22.60
CA GLY A 148 -11.61 -5.62 -23.50
C GLY A 148 -11.66 -7.16 -23.50
N GLY A 149 -12.38 -7.77 -22.55
CA GLY A 149 -12.49 -9.23 -22.43
C GLY A 149 -13.62 -9.67 -21.47
N PRO A 150 -13.99 -10.97 -21.47
CA PRO A 150 -15.05 -11.50 -20.63
C PRO A 150 -14.82 -11.31 -19.13
N SER A 151 -13.59 -11.51 -18.64
CA SER A 151 -13.26 -11.35 -17.22
C SER A 151 -13.44 -9.91 -16.73
N LEU A 152 -13.01 -8.91 -17.52
CA LEU A 152 -13.27 -7.49 -17.25
C LEU A 152 -14.77 -7.17 -17.30
N PHE A 153 -15.48 -7.71 -18.29
CA PHE A 153 -16.91 -7.50 -18.40
C PHE A 153 -17.64 -8.00 -17.15
N GLU A 154 -17.34 -9.20 -16.68
CA GLU A 154 -17.91 -9.76 -15.45
C GLU A 154 -17.63 -8.85 -14.23
N ALA A 155 -16.43 -8.29 -14.14
CA ALA A 155 -16.03 -7.40 -13.05
C ALA A 155 -16.71 -6.01 -13.09
N LYS A 156 -17.05 -5.50 -14.28
CA LYS A 156 -17.59 -4.14 -14.45
C LYS A 156 -19.10 -4.10 -14.68
N ARG A 157 -19.74 -5.17 -15.16
CA ARG A 157 -21.19 -5.19 -15.46
C ARG A 157 -22.11 -4.97 -14.25
N SER A 158 -21.64 -5.25 -13.04
CA SER A 158 -22.36 -4.95 -11.79
C SER A 158 -22.19 -3.51 -11.32
N ARG A 159 -21.24 -2.78 -11.93
CA ARG A 159 -20.89 -1.39 -11.59
C ARG A 159 -21.43 -0.38 -12.60
N HIS A 160 -21.93 -0.84 -13.76
CA HIS A 160 -22.53 0.01 -14.79
C HIS A 160 -23.57 -0.73 -15.62
N ASP A 161 -24.77 -0.15 -15.76
CA ASP A 161 -25.92 -0.80 -16.41
C ASP A 161 -25.78 -0.92 -17.93
N ASN A 162 -24.99 -0.04 -18.56
CA ASN A 162 -24.77 -0.02 -20.01
C ASN A 162 -23.32 -0.44 -20.35
N ALA A 163 -22.87 -1.54 -19.74
CA ALA A 163 -21.59 -2.16 -20.01
C ALA A 163 -21.71 -3.22 -21.12
N HIS A 164 -20.74 -3.28 -22.03
CA HIS A 164 -20.68 -4.25 -23.13
C HIS A 164 -19.31 -4.90 -23.24
N CYS A 165 -19.30 -6.19 -23.57
CA CYS A 165 -18.07 -6.96 -23.78
C CYS A 165 -17.69 -6.92 -25.26
N PHE A 166 -16.50 -6.40 -25.55
CA PHE A 166 -15.90 -6.45 -26.88
C PHE A 166 -14.50 -7.04 -26.77
N PRO A 167 -14.37 -8.37 -26.81
CA PRO A 167 -13.07 -9.04 -26.81
C PRO A 167 -12.18 -8.58 -27.97
N SER A 168 -10.88 -8.85 -27.85
CA SER A 168 -9.91 -8.61 -28.92
C SER A 168 -10.32 -9.23 -30.26
N SER A 169 -9.97 -8.55 -31.38
CA SER A 169 -10.13 -9.06 -32.75
C SER A 169 -8.77 -9.11 -33.46
N VAL A 170 -8.75 -9.55 -34.73
CA VAL A 170 -7.51 -9.67 -35.53
C VAL A 170 -7.68 -9.07 -36.93
N ASP A 171 -6.60 -8.54 -37.47
CA ASP A 171 -6.46 -8.27 -38.90
C ASP A 171 -5.98 -9.55 -39.60
N ALA A 172 -6.94 -10.41 -39.96
CA ALA A 172 -6.64 -11.73 -40.50
C ALA A 172 -5.86 -11.68 -41.82
N ALA A 173 -6.13 -10.67 -42.67
CA ALA A 173 -5.41 -10.49 -43.92
C ALA A 173 -3.95 -10.10 -43.68
N HIS A 174 -3.70 -9.23 -42.71
CA HIS A 174 -2.34 -8.83 -42.33
C HIS A 174 -1.51 -10.02 -41.84
N PHE A 175 -2.01 -10.76 -40.84
CA PHE A 175 -1.27 -11.88 -40.24
C PHE A 175 -1.25 -13.14 -41.11
N GLY A 176 -2.23 -13.32 -42.01
CA GLY A 176 -2.24 -14.39 -43.01
C GLY A 176 -1.07 -14.34 -44.00
N GLN A 177 -0.34 -13.22 -44.08
CA GLN A 177 0.93 -13.15 -44.83
C GLN A 177 1.98 -14.13 -44.31
N ALA A 178 1.89 -14.56 -43.05
CA ALA A 178 2.79 -15.54 -42.44
C ALA A 178 2.62 -16.96 -43.00
N LEU A 179 1.51 -17.24 -43.71
CA LEU A 179 1.28 -18.51 -44.40
C LEU A 179 2.30 -18.74 -45.52
N VAL A 180 2.82 -17.66 -46.10
CA VAL A 180 3.96 -17.71 -47.03
C VAL A 180 5.23 -17.81 -46.20
N ARG A 181 5.64 -19.04 -45.86
CA ARG A 181 6.81 -19.31 -44.99
C ARG A 181 8.14 -18.75 -45.52
N SER A 182 8.24 -18.45 -46.82
CA SER A 182 9.41 -17.78 -47.41
C SER A 182 9.48 -16.27 -47.11
N ASN A 183 8.44 -15.69 -46.53
CA ASN A 183 8.36 -14.28 -46.12
C ASN A 183 9.02 -14.06 -44.74
N ASP A 184 10.19 -14.65 -44.51
CA ASP A 184 10.89 -14.62 -43.22
C ASP A 184 11.56 -13.26 -42.98
N HIS A 185 11.56 -12.78 -41.73
CA HIS A 185 12.16 -11.49 -41.38
C HIS A 185 13.70 -11.56 -41.40
N PRO A 186 14.40 -10.58 -42.03
CA PRO A 186 15.86 -10.60 -42.11
C PRO A 186 16.60 -10.71 -40.77
N LEU A 187 16.04 -10.13 -39.69
CA LEU A 187 16.64 -10.19 -38.35
C LEU A 187 16.69 -11.60 -37.73
N GLN A 188 15.86 -12.54 -38.21
CA GLN A 188 15.91 -13.93 -37.73
C GLN A 188 16.52 -14.90 -38.75
N ALA A 189 17.01 -14.43 -39.90
CA ALA A 189 17.59 -15.26 -40.95
C ALA A 189 18.79 -16.10 -40.48
N ALA A 190 19.60 -15.58 -39.55
CA ALA A 190 20.75 -16.28 -38.98
C ALA A 190 20.42 -17.17 -37.76
N ILE A 191 19.18 -17.10 -37.25
CA ILE A 191 18.76 -17.87 -36.08
C ILE A 191 18.30 -19.26 -36.56
N PRO A 192 18.86 -20.38 -36.04
CA PRO A 192 18.48 -21.72 -36.50
C PRO A 192 17.07 -22.12 -36.03
N HIS A 193 16.52 -23.19 -36.61
CA HIS A 193 15.29 -23.82 -36.15
C HIS A 193 15.58 -24.91 -35.09
N PRO A 194 14.62 -25.24 -34.19
CA PRO A 194 13.27 -24.67 -34.12
C PRO A 194 13.22 -23.30 -33.42
N ARG A 195 12.36 -22.40 -33.91
CA ARG A 195 12.15 -21.05 -33.38
C ARG A 195 10.82 -20.97 -32.64
N LEU A 196 10.86 -20.66 -31.35
CA LEU A 196 9.69 -20.46 -30.50
C LEU A 196 9.59 -18.97 -30.20
N GLY A 197 8.50 -18.33 -30.60
CA GLY A 197 8.45 -16.88 -30.68
C GLY A 197 7.35 -16.22 -29.86
N PHE A 198 7.64 -15.02 -29.35
CA PHE A 198 6.66 -14.12 -28.74
C PHE A 198 6.88 -12.72 -29.29
N PHE A 199 5.78 -12.01 -29.59
CA PHE A 199 5.85 -10.57 -29.77
C PHE A 199 4.89 -9.81 -28.84
N GLY A 200 5.34 -8.67 -28.35
CA GLY A 200 4.61 -7.84 -27.40
C GLY A 200 5.53 -7.04 -26.49
N VAL A 201 4.94 -6.19 -25.64
CA VAL A 201 5.71 -5.46 -24.63
C VAL A 201 6.28 -6.47 -23.62
N ILE A 202 7.59 -6.39 -23.37
CA ILE A 202 8.29 -7.19 -22.36
C ILE A 202 8.35 -6.33 -21.09
N ASP A 203 7.38 -6.55 -20.20
CA ASP A 203 7.23 -5.83 -18.93
C ASP A 203 6.89 -6.82 -17.79
N GLU A 204 6.32 -6.32 -16.70
CA GLU A 204 5.92 -7.14 -15.54
C GLU A 204 4.89 -8.25 -15.82
N ARG A 205 4.22 -8.20 -16.98
CA ARG A 205 3.30 -9.24 -17.44
C ARG A 205 4.04 -10.40 -18.11
N PHE A 206 5.31 -10.23 -18.47
CA PHE A 206 6.12 -11.25 -19.13
C PHE A 206 6.82 -12.15 -18.11
N ASP A 207 6.66 -13.47 -18.26
CA ASP A 207 7.28 -14.46 -17.39
C ASP A 207 8.72 -14.77 -17.84
N ALA A 208 9.64 -13.92 -17.37
CA ALA A 208 11.08 -14.11 -17.60
C ALA A 208 11.61 -15.44 -17.00
N GLY A 209 10.97 -15.95 -15.93
CA GLY A 209 11.34 -17.21 -15.28
C GLY A 209 10.99 -18.42 -16.14
N LEU A 210 9.78 -18.43 -16.73
CA LEU A 210 9.35 -19.44 -17.68
C LEU A 210 10.27 -19.47 -18.92
N VAL A 211 10.60 -18.31 -19.49
CA VAL A 211 11.50 -18.23 -20.64
C VAL A 211 12.90 -18.75 -20.31
N ALA A 212 13.42 -18.43 -19.12
CA ALA A 212 14.68 -19.01 -18.64
C ALA A 212 14.60 -20.54 -18.52
N ALA A 213 13.49 -21.06 -17.97
CA ALA A 213 13.28 -22.50 -17.82
C ALA A 213 13.21 -23.23 -19.17
N ILE A 214 12.52 -22.66 -20.17
CA ILE A 214 12.49 -23.22 -21.53
C ILE A 214 13.90 -23.23 -22.14
N ALA A 215 14.61 -22.11 -22.02
CA ALA A 215 15.97 -21.97 -22.57
C ALA A 215 16.95 -23.00 -21.99
N ASP A 216 16.85 -23.25 -20.68
CA ASP A 216 17.72 -24.17 -19.94
C ASP A 216 17.35 -25.64 -20.22
N ALA A 217 16.06 -25.96 -20.35
CA ALA A 217 15.57 -27.32 -20.63
C ALA A 217 15.91 -27.77 -22.07
N HIS A 218 15.84 -26.87 -23.05
CA HIS A 218 16.07 -27.16 -24.47
C HIS A 218 17.05 -26.18 -25.11
N PRO A 219 18.38 -26.37 -24.94
CA PRO A 219 19.39 -25.46 -25.50
C PRO A 219 19.41 -25.38 -27.04
N ALA A 220 18.79 -26.33 -27.73
CA ALA A 220 18.67 -26.36 -29.19
C ALA A 220 17.55 -25.44 -29.71
N TRP A 221 16.52 -25.17 -28.90
CA TRP A 221 15.41 -24.29 -29.28
C TRP A 221 15.84 -22.83 -29.24
N GLN A 222 15.41 -22.05 -30.23
CA GLN A 222 15.69 -20.63 -30.32
C GLN A 222 14.48 -19.81 -29.89
N LEU A 223 14.59 -19.10 -28.77
CA LEU A 223 13.53 -18.26 -28.23
C LEU A 223 13.63 -16.85 -28.84
N VAL A 224 12.69 -16.51 -29.72
CA VAL A 224 12.69 -15.25 -30.48
C VAL A 224 11.69 -14.27 -29.85
N LEU A 225 12.19 -13.24 -29.17
CA LEU A 225 11.40 -12.29 -28.39
C LEU A 225 11.42 -10.92 -29.09
N VAL A 226 10.26 -10.50 -29.61
CA VAL A 226 10.11 -9.30 -30.44
C VAL A 226 9.25 -8.26 -29.73
N GLY A 227 9.88 -7.19 -29.25
CA GLY A 227 9.16 -6.07 -28.67
C GLY A 227 10.02 -5.20 -27.75
N PRO A 228 9.48 -4.05 -27.32
CA PRO A 228 10.17 -3.16 -26.40
C PRO A 228 10.21 -3.75 -24.99
N VAL A 229 11.35 -3.60 -24.32
CA VAL A 229 11.46 -3.78 -22.86
C VAL A 229 10.97 -2.50 -22.19
N PHE A 230 9.99 -2.61 -21.30
CA PHE A 230 9.31 -1.44 -20.73
C PHE A 230 9.02 -1.64 -19.25
N LYS A 231 9.21 -0.58 -18.44
CA LYS A 231 8.96 -0.56 -16.98
C LYS A 231 9.71 -1.60 -16.12
N ILE A 232 10.60 -2.38 -16.71
CA ILE A 232 11.47 -3.34 -16.03
C ILE A 232 12.93 -3.07 -16.40
N ASP A 233 13.85 -3.50 -15.54
CA ASP A 233 15.28 -3.43 -15.82
C ASP A 233 15.65 -4.49 -16.89
N PRO A 234 16.16 -4.11 -18.07
CA PRO A 234 16.61 -5.07 -19.08
C PRO A 234 17.64 -6.08 -18.57
N ALA A 235 18.44 -5.72 -17.55
CA ALA A 235 19.42 -6.62 -16.96
C ALA A 235 18.78 -7.79 -16.18
N SER A 236 17.50 -7.69 -15.83
CA SER A 236 16.75 -8.76 -15.17
C SER A 236 16.28 -9.88 -16.11
N LEU A 237 16.35 -9.65 -17.43
CA LEU A 237 15.90 -10.60 -18.44
C LEU A 237 16.91 -11.73 -18.68
N PRO A 238 16.47 -12.97 -18.97
CA PRO A 238 17.37 -14.10 -19.17
C PRO A 238 18.30 -13.89 -20.38
N GLN A 239 19.61 -14.09 -20.16
CA GLN A 239 20.68 -13.87 -21.14
C GLN A 239 21.28 -15.19 -21.70
N ARG A 240 20.46 -16.23 -21.92
CA ARG A 240 20.95 -17.49 -22.48
C ARG A 240 21.30 -17.32 -23.96
N ARG A 241 22.26 -18.11 -24.47
CA ARG A 241 22.74 -18.03 -25.87
C ARG A 241 21.66 -18.29 -26.92
N ASN A 242 20.59 -18.98 -26.55
CA ASN A 242 19.47 -19.32 -27.40
C ASN A 242 18.23 -18.42 -27.17
N VAL A 243 18.38 -17.31 -26.44
CA VAL A 243 17.33 -16.28 -26.26
C VAL A 243 17.73 -15.03 -27.05
N HIS A 244 16.85 -14.60 -27.94
CA HIS A 244 17.09 -13.52 -28.89
C HIS A 244 16.10 -12.39 -28.68
N TYR A 245 16.56 -11.25 -28.15
CA TYR A 245 15.74 -10.04 -28.03
C TYR A 245 15.94 -9.16 -29.27
N LEU A 246 14.90 -9.01 -30.08
CA LEU A 246 14.97 -8.27 -31.36
C LEU A 246 14.42 -6.84 -31.26
N GLY A 247 14.09 -6.39 -30.05
CA GLY A 247 13.59 -5.05 -29.77
C GLY A 247 12.24 -4.75 -30.41
N GLN A 248 11.81 -3.49 -30.31
CA GLN A 248 10.57 -3.02 -30.92
C GLN A 248 10.65 -3.12 -32.45
N GLN A 249 9.61 -3.72 -33.06
CA GLN A 249 9.46 -3.85 -34.51
C GLN A 249 8.13 -3.23 -34.93
N SER A 250 8.05 -2.81 -36.21
CA SER A 250 6.82 -2.25 -36.75
C SER A 250 5.73 -3.31 -36.84
N TYR A 251 4.47 -2.88 -36.76
CA TYR A 251 3.32 -3.78 -36.91
C TYR A 251 3.35 -4.54 -38.25
N GLN A 252 3.85 -3.87 -39.30
CA GLN A 252 3.98 -4.43 -40.65
C GLN A 252 4.97 -5.59 -40.72
N ALA A 253 5.99 -5.60 -39.85
CA ALA A 253 7.02 -6.63 -39.82
C ALA A 253 6.60 -7.91 -39.07
N LEU A 254 5.61 -7.84 -38.18
CA LEU A 254 5.22 -8.96 -37.30
C LEU A 254 4.85 -10.26 -38.05
N PRO A 255 4.13 -10.24 -39.19
CA PRO A 255 3.85 -11.46 -39.95
C PRO A 255 5.12 -12.14 -40.48
N GLN A 256 6.19 -11.38 -40.75
CA GLN A 256 7.45 -11.95 -41.23
C GLN A 256 8.19 -12.72 -40.14
N PHE A 257 8.04 -12.30 -38.87
CA PHE A 257 8.54 -13.07 -37.74
C PHE A 257 7.77 -14.38 -37.58
N LEU A 258 6.44 -14.30 -37.63
CA LEU A 258 5.58 -15.49 -37.58
C LEU A 258 5.90 -16.48 -38.71
N ALA A 259 6.17 -15.99 -39.92
CA ALA A 259 6.57 -16.80 -41.08
C ALA A 259 7.81 -17.67 -40.84
N GLY A 260 8.66 -17.32 -39.88
CA GLY A 260 9.83 -18.10 -39.49
C GLY A 260 9.72 -18.82 -38.14
N TRP A 261 8.58 -18.77 -37.43
CA TRP A 261 8.40 -19.44 -36.13
C TRP A 261 7.72 -20.80 -36.25
N ASP A 262 8.14 -21.75 -35.42
CA ASP A 262 7.57 -23.09 -35.34
C ASP A 262 6.49 -23.21 -34.26
N VAL A 263 6.63 -22.46 -33.16
CA VAL A 263 5.61 -22.37 -32.09
C VAL A 263 5.49 -20.94 -31.60
N CYS A 264 4.25 -20.48 -31.38
CA CYS A 264 3.98 -19.18 -30.80
C CYS A 264 3.73 -19.27 -29.29
N LEU A 265 4.41 -18.43 -28.52
CA LEU A 265 4.37 -18.43 -27.07
C LEU A 265 3.51 -17.27 -26.55
N LEU A 266 2.80 -17.52 -25.47
CA LEU A 266 2.15 -16.51 -24.62
C LEU A 266 2.64 -16.70 -23.17
N PRO A 267 3.91 -16.34 -22.87
CA PRO A 267 4.53 -16.55 -21.57
C PRO A 267 4.14 -15.44 -20.60
N PHE A 268 2.86 -15.33 -20.26
CA PHE A 268 2.40 -14.32 -19.31
C PHE A 268 2.60 -14.79 -17.87
N ALA A 269 3.21 -13.93 -17.05
CA ALA A 269 3.34 -14.16 -15.61
C ALA A 269 1.95 -14.12 -14.98
N LEU A 270 1.59 -15.11 -14.15
CA LEU A 270 0.29 -15.16 -13.47
C LEU A 270 0.30 -14.25 -12.23
N ASN A 271 -0.11 -12.99 -12.41
CA ASN A 271 -0.14 -11.96 -11.36
C ASN A 271 -1.36 -11.03 -11.52
N GLU A 272 -1.51 -10.03 -10.64
CA GLU A 272 -2.65 -9.11 -10.69
C GLU A 272 -2.77 -8.35 -12.03
N ALA A 273 -1.65 -8.04 -12.70
CA ALA A 273 -1.65 -7.31 -13.97
C ALA A 273 -2.13 -8.15 -15.16
N THR A 274 -2.07 -9.48 -15.07
CA THR A 274 -2.50 -10.41 -16.13
C THR A 274 -3.82 -11.11 -15.82
N ARG A 275 -4.35 -10.95 -14.60
CA ARG A 275 -5.61 -11.56 -14.16
C ARG A 275 -6.80 -11.30 -15.10
N PHE A 276 -6.80 -10.14 -15.74
CA PHE A 276 -7.87 -9.64 -16.60
C PHE A 276 -7.45 -9.45 -18.06
N ILE A 277 -6.29 -9.96 -18.46
CA ILE A 277 -5.74 -9.72 -19.81
C ILE A 277 -6.46 -10.59 -20.86
N SER A 278 -6.85 -9.98 -21.97
CA SER A 278 -7.36 -10.66 -23.16
C SER A 278 -6.44 -10.40 -24.37
N PRO A 279 -5.38 -11.21 -24.55
CA PRO A 279 -4.31 -10.90 -25.49
C PRO A 279 -4.75 -11.06 -26.95
N THR A 280 -4.54 -10.02 -27.77
CA THR A 280 -4.79 -10.07 -29.23
C THR A 280 -3.97 -11.15 -29.92
N LYS A 281 -2.79 -11.47 -29.37
CA LYS A 281 -1.81 -12.41 -29.91
C LYS A 281 -2.39 -13.79 -30.21
N VAL A 282 -3.35 -14.26 -29.42
CA VAL A 282 -3.99 -15.56 -29.68
C VAL A 282 -4.57 -15.59 -31.09
N LEU A 283 -5.36 -14.58 -31.46
CA LEU A 283 -6.00 -14.50 -32.76
C LEU A 283 -5.00 -14.17 -33.88
N GLU A 284 -3.98 -13.38 -33.58
CA GLU A 284 -2.88 -13.05 -34.51
C GLU A 284 -2.11 -14.32 -34.90
N TYR A 285 -1.82 -15.20 -33.94
CA TYR A 285 -1.17 -16.49 -34.16
C TYR A 285 -2.09 -17.51 -34.85
N MET A 286 -3.39 -17.52 -34.53
CA MET A 286 -4.37 -18.34 -35.24
C MET A 286 -4.49 -17.94 -36.71
N ALA A 287 -4.44 -16.65 -37.04
CA ALA A 287 -4.44 -16.16 -38.42
C ALA A 287 -3.17 -16.56 -39.19
N ALA A 288 -2.06 -16.80 -38.48
CA ALA A 288 -0.83 -17.36 -39.04
C ALA A 288 -0.80 -18.89 -39.08
N GLU A 289 -1.84 -19.57 -38.56
CA GLU A 289 -2.00 -21.03 -38.53
C GLU A 289 -0.86 -21.77 -37.80
N LEU A 290 -0.32 -21.16 -36.74
CA LEU A 290 0.78 -21.71 -35.94
C LEU A 290 0.30 -22.28 -34.59
N PRO A 291 0.94 -23.35 -34.08
CA PRO A 291 0.63 -23.88 -32.77
C PRO A 291 0.94 -22.84 -31.68
N ILE A 292 0.06 -22.75 -30.68
CA ILE A 292 0.11 -21.75 -29.63
C ILE A 292 0.21 -22.44 -28.27
N VAL A 293 1.19 -22.02 -27.47
CA VAL A 293 1.32 -22.43 -26.06
C VAL A 293 1.20 -21.20 -25.17
N SER A 294 0.29 -21.25 -24.21
CA SER A 294 -0.01 -20.15 -23.29
C SER A 294 0.10 -20.59 -21.85
N THR A 295 0.48 -19.67 -20.96
CA THR A 295 0.18 -19.84 -19.53
C THR A 295 -1.33 -19.80 -19.32
N ALA A 296 -1.80 -20.25 -18.14
CA ALA A 296 -3.22 -20.33 -17.77
C ALA A 296 -3.89 -18.96 -17.56
N ILE A 297 -3.90 -18.12 -18.61
CA ILE A 297 -4.67 -16.88 -18.67
C ILE A 297 -6.14 -17.24 -18.90
N ARG A 298 -7.01 -16.81 -17.99
CA ARG A 298 -8.44 -17.12 -18.00
C ARG A 298 -9.12 -16.82 -19.35
N ASP A 299 -8.85 -15.65 -19.91
CA ASP A 299 -9.45 -15.19 -21.18
C ASP A 299 -8.75 -15.78 -22.42
N VAL A 300 -7.79 -16.71 -22.23
CA VAL A 300 -7.25 -17.59 -23.27
C VAL A 300 -7.78 -19.01 -23.07
N GLU A 301 -7.64 -19.55 -21.86
CA GLU A 301 -8.01 -20.92 -21.52
C GLU A 301 -9.50 -21.19 -21.73
N GLN A 302 -10.39 -20.33 -21.24
CA GLN A 302 -11.83 -20.57 -21.36
C GLN A 302 -12.34 -20.53 -22.81
N PRO A 303 -12.03 -19.49 -23.62
CA PRO A 303 -12.53 -19.43 -24.98
C PRO A 303 -11.75 -20.32 -25.97
N TYR A 304 -10.46 -20.61 -25.71
CA TYR A 304 -9.57 -21.20 -26.71
C TYR A 304 -8.81 -22.45 -26.23
N GLY A 305 -9.00 -22.96 -25.01
CA GLY A 305 -8.26 -24.11 -24.47
C GLY A 305 -8.44 -25.43 -25.24
N GLY A 306 -9.44 -25.51 -26.14
CA GLY A 306 -9.56 -26.63 -27.09
C GLY A 306 -8.65 -26.52 -28.33
N ILE A 307 -7.99 -25.39 -28.53
CA ILE A 307 -7.12 -25.08 -29.69
C ILE A 307 -5.72 -24.66 -29.21
N VAL A 308 -5.64 -23.87 -28.15
CA VAL A 308 -4.40 -23.38 -27.54
C VAL A 308 -3.99 -24.34 -26.42
N ALA A 309 -2.74 -24.78 -26.41
CA ALA A 309 -2.21 -25.59 -25.33
C ALA A 309 -1.94 -24.72 -24.09
N ILE A 310 -2.47 -25.12 -22.93
CA ILE A 310 -2.41 -24.34 -21.68
C ILE A 310 -1.46 -25.02 -20.69
N GLY A 311 -0.38 -24.33 -20.32
CA GLY A 311 0.52 -24.74 -19.25
C GLY A 311 0.16 -24.05 -17.92
N HIS A 312 -0.10 -24.85 -16.89
CA HIS A 312 -0.39 -24.37 -15.52
C HIS A 312 0.88 -24.18 -14.69
N ASP A 313 1.98 -24.79 -15.14
CA ASP A 313 3.32 -24.60 -14.59
C ASP A 313 4.37 -24.63 -15.71
N HIS A 314 5.64 -24.38 -15.35
CA HIS A 314 6.74 -24.36 -16.31
C HIS A 314 6.96 -25.71 -16.99
N GLN A 315 6.77 -26.83 -16.30
CA GLN A 315 7.01 -28.16 -16.86
C GLN A 315 5.95 -28.53 -17.88
N GLU A 316 4.68 -28.27 -17.54
CA GLU A 316 3.56 -28.49 -18.45
C GLU A 316 3.68 -27.59 -19.70
N PHE A 317 4.03 -26.32 -19.52
CA PHE A 317 4.27 -25.41 -20.65
C PHE A 317 5.37 -25.92 -21.58
N ILE A 318 6.51 -26.37 -21.03
CA ILE A 318 7.60 -26.95 -21.82
C ILE A 318 7.14 -28.22 -22.56
N ALA A 319 6.40 -29.11 -21.89
CA ALA A 319 5.87 -30.32 -22.50
C ALA A 319 4.90 -30.01 -23.66
N HIS A 320 4.08 -28.96 -23.55
CA HIS A 320 3.22 -28.51 -24.64
C HIS A 320 4.01 -27.95 -25.82
N CYS A 321 5.14 -27.28 -25.58
CA CYS A 321 6.07 -26.88 -26.65
C CYS A 321 6.68 -28.10 -27.36
N GLU A 322 7.08 -29.15 -26.61
CA GLU A 322 7.58 -30.40 -27.18
C GLU A 322 6.53 -31.09 -28.06
N ALA A 323 5.28 -31.14 -27.57
CA ALA A 323 4.16 -31.71 -28.30
C ALA A 323 3.86 -30.92 -29.58
N ALA A 324 3.89 -29.58 -29.53
CA ALA A 324 3.68 -28.73 -30.69
C ALA A 324 4.73 -28.95 -31.79
N LEU A 325 6.01 -29.11 -31.41
CA LEU A 325 7.10 -29.37 -32.36
C LEU A 325 7.07 -30.78 -32.98
N THR A 326 6.41 -31.74 -32.34
CA THR A 326 6.34 -33.14 -32.77
C THR A 326 4.97 -33.55 -33.31
N GLN A 327 4.05 -32.58 -33.44
CA GLN A 327 2.66 -32.81 -33.83
C GLN A 327 2.54 -33.46 -35.22
N GLY A 328 1.75 -34.52 -35.32
CA GLY A 328 1.49 -35.20 -36.59
C GLY A 328 0.62 -34.38 -37.55
N ALA A 329 0.82 -34.56 -38.86
CA ALA A 329 0.13 -33.77 -39.89
C ALA A 329 -1.41 -33.77 -39.78
N GLY A 330 -2.02 -34.88 -39.36
CA GLY A 330 -3.48 -34.96 -39.16
C GLY A 330 -3.98 -34.11 -37.98
N GLN A 331 -3.23 -34.08 -36.87
CA GLN A 331 -3.55 -33.23 -35.73
C GLN A 331 -3.33 -31.75 -36.07
N ALA A 332 -2.25 -31.44 -36.81
CA ALA A 332 -1.98 -30.08 -37.27
C ALA A 332 -3.10 -29.55 -38.19
N ALA A 333 -3.57 -30.36 -39.15
CA ALA A 333 -4.67 -29.98 -40.03
C ALA A 333 -5.98 -29.71 -39.27
N ALA A 334 -6.31 -30.53 -38.27
CA ALA A 334 -7.50 -30.33 -37.43
C ALA A 334 -7.41 -29.04 -36.60
N MET A 335 -6.25 -28.78 -35.99
CA MET A 335 -5.99 -27.54 -35.25
C MET A 335 -6.14 -26.31 -36.16
N VAL A 336 -5.52 -26.32 -37.34
CA VAL A 336 -5.62 -25.23 -38.32
C VAL A 336 -7.07 -24.97 -38.75
N GLN A 337 -7.86 -26.02 -38.97
CA GLN A 337 -9.28 -25.83 -39.30
C GLN A 337 -10.04 -25.14 -38.16
N ALA A 338 -9.80 -25.55 -36.91
CA ALA A 338 -10.43 -24.92 -35.75
C ALA A 338 -9.99 -23.44 -35.59
N MET A 339 -8.71 -23.13 -35.84
CA MET A 339 -8.20 -21.76 -35.84
C MET A 339 -8.91 -20.89 -36.89
N ARG A 340 -9.07 -21.39 -38.12
CA ARG A 340 -9.80 -20.70 -39.20
C ARG A 340 -11.25 -20.42 -38.83
N ASP A 341 -11.92 -21.39 -38.21
CA ASP A 341 -13.31 -21.24 -37.78
C ASP A 341 -13.48 -20.15 -36.71
N VAL A 342 -12.49 -19.95 -35.84
CA VAL A 342 -12.46 -18.87 -34.84
C VAL A 342 -12.17 -17.53 -35.51
N VAL A 343 -11.12 -17.44 -36.33
CA VAL A 343 -10.71 -16.20 -37.01
C VAL A 343 -11.81 -15.68 -37.93
N ALA A 344 -12.56 -16.56 -38.61
CA ALA A 344 -13.67 -16.17 -39.48
C ALA A 344 -14.85 -15.51 -38.74
N ARG A 345 -14.95 -15.64 -37.41
CA ARG A 345 -16.05 -15.09 -36.60
C ARG A 345 -15.72 -13.75 -35.95
N THR A 346 -14.50 -13.24 -36.14
CA THR A 346 -14.04 -12.00 -35.50
C THR A 346 -13.46 -11.05 -36.52
N SER A 347 -13.72 -9.76 -36.35
CA SER A 347 -13.20 -8.71 -37.24
C SER A 347 -13.20 -7.39 -36.51
N TRP A 348 -12.11 -6.64 -36.63
CA TRP A 348 -12.06 -5.27 -36.13
C TRP A 348 -13.10 -4.36 -36.78
N ASP A 349 -13.49 -4.63 -38.04
CA ASP A 349 -14.54 -3.88 -38.73
C ASP A 349 -15.92 -4.16 -38.10
N ALA A 350 -16.26 -5.43 -37.89
CA ALA A 350 -17.51 -5.81 -37.23
C ALA A 350 -17.59 -5.29 -35.78
N THR A 351 -16.48 -5.36 -35.03
CA THR A 351 -16.39 -4.80 -33.67
C THR A 351 -16.62 -3.30 -33.67
N ALA A 352 -15.98 -2.55 -34.58
CA ALA A 352 -16.18 -1.11 -34.70
C ALA A 352 -17.62 -0.76 -35.13
N GLU A 353 -18.22 -1.51 -36.06
CA GLU A 353 -19.61 -1.32 -36.48
C GLU A 353 -20.60 -1.53 -35.34
N HIS A 354 -20.40 -2.56 -34.50
CA HIS A 354 -21.23 -2.79 -33.32
C HIS A 354 -21.07 -1.68 -32.27
N MET A 355 -19.84 -1.23 -32.01
CA MET A 355 -19.59 -0.09 -31.11
C MET A 355 -20.27 1.18 -31.64
N LEU A 356 -20.17 1.47 -32.94
CA LEU A 356 -20.84 2.59 -33.60
C LEU A 356 -22.36 2.51 -33.46
N ALA A 357 -22.94 1.33 -33.62
CA ALA A 357 -24.37 1.12 -33.44
C ALA A 357 -24.81 1.43 -32.00
N LEU A 358 -24.06 0.97 -30.99
CA LEU A 358 -24.32 1.29 -29.59
C LEU A 358 -24.17 2.79 -29.29
N MET A 359 -23.12 3.42 -29.83
CA MET A 359 -22.91 4.87 -29.70
C MET A 359 -24.07 5.67 -30.29
N ALA A 360 -24.59 5.26 -31.45
CA ALA A 360 -25.72 5.93 -32.10
C ALA A 360 -27.06 5.70 -31.39
N GLN A 361 -27.25 4.54 -30.75
CA GLN A 361 -28.47 4.18 -30.04
C GLN A 361 -28.54 4.74 -28.61
N THR A 362 -27.38 5.06 -28.02
CA THR A 362 -27.32 5.59 -26.66
C THR A 362 -27.72 7.05 -26.65
N ALA A 363 -28.83 7.36 -25.98
CA ALA A 363 -29.24 8.74 -25.77
C ALA A 363 -28.21 9.47 -24.88
N PRO A 364 -27.86 10.73 -25.18
CA PRO A 364 -27.00 11.55 -24.33
C PRO A 364 -27.46 11.53 -22.88
N GLY A 365 -26.69 10.91 -21.99
CA GLY A 365 -26.97 10.98 -20.57
C GLY A 365 -26.58 12.37 -20.07
N GLY A 366 -27.55 13.17 -19.66
CA GLY A 366 -27.31 14.50 -19.09
C GLY A 366 -26.51 14.52 -17.79
N LYS A 367 -25.93 13.38 -17.35
CA LYS A 367 -25.10 13.27 -16.15
C LYS A 367 -23.81 14.08 -16.27
N ALA A 368 -23.11 13.98 -17.41
CA ALA A 368 -21.91 14.77 -17.69
C ALA A 368 -22.25 16.25 -17.97
N ALA A 369 -23.38 16.51 -18.65
CA ALA A 369 -23.86 17.87 -18.91
C ALA A 369 -24.25 18.63 -17.62
N ARG A 370 -24.75 17.95 -16.57
CA ARG A 370 -24.99 18.55 -15.24
C ARG A 370 -23.71 18.95 -14.50
N LEU A 371 -22.59 18.31 -14.81
CA LEU A 371 -21.25 18.71 -14.33
C LEU A 371 -20.64 19.83 -15.18
N ALA A 372 -21.05 19.96 -16.44
CA ALA A 372 -20.53 20.95 -17.39
C ALA A 372 -21.39 22.23 -17.52
N GLY A 373 -22.66 22.22 -17.10
CA GLY A 373 -23.66 23.26 -17.39
C GLY A 373 -23.77 24.44 -16.43
N ASP A 374 -22.85 24.60 -15.46
CA ASP A 374 -22.78 25.79 -14.61
C ASP A 374 -21.95 26.88 -15.32
N THR A 375 -22.54 27.51 -16.34
CA THR A 375 -21.93 28.65 -17.04
C THR A 375 -22.97 29.73 -17.32
N ASP A 376 -22.97 30.77 -16.50
CA ASP A 376 -23.24 32.13 -16.96
C ASP A 376 -22.27 33.11 -16.29
N GLY A 377 -21.37 33.66 -17.11
CA GLY A 377 -20.77 34.99 -16.94
C GLY A 377 -19.87 35.28 -15.74
N ALA A 378 -18.68 34.65 -15.65
CA ALA A 378 -17.51 35.27 -15.00
C ALA A 378 -16.20 34.70 -15.57
N ALA A 379 -15.46 35.56 -16.29
CA ALA A 379 -14.12 35.26 -16.76
C ALA A 379 -13.17 34.89 -15.60
N ALA A 380 -12.38 33.84 -15.84
CA ALA A 380 -11.09 33.56 -15.21
C ALA A 380 -11.00 33.89 -13.69
N LYS A 381 -11.57 33.02 -12.87
CA LYS A 381 -11.09 32.80 -11.50
C LYS A 381 -10.98 31.29 -11.27
N LEU A 382 -9.75 30.82 -11.07
CA LEU A 382 -9.41 29.74 -10.15
C LEU A 382 -10.50 29.67 -9.09
N ASN A 383 -11.30 28.60 -9.05
CA ASN A 383 -12.48 28.47 -8.20
C ASN A 383 -12.23 29.06 -6.80
N PRO A 384 -12.61 30.32 -6.51
CA PRO A 384 -12.49 30.85 -5.19
C PRO A 384 -13.77 30.40 -4.52
N LEU A 385 -13.66 29.34 -3.72
CA LEU A 385 -14.64 28.98 -2.71
C LEU A 385 -15.97 28.47 -3.33
N ARG A 386 -16.39 27.24 -2.96
CA ARG A 386 -17.79 27.12 -2.50
C ARG A 386 -18.00 28.33 -1.62
N SER A 387 -18.92 29.24 -1.95
CA SER A 387 -19.17 30.40 -1.09
C SER A 387 -19.11 29.96 0.37
N PRO A 388 -18.38 30.67 1.26
CA PRO A 388 -18.34 30.37 2.69
C PRO A 388 -19.76 30.19 3.28
N ALA A 389 -20.77 30.77 2.62
CA ALA A 389 -22.18 30.70 2.93
C ALA A 389 -22.79 29.29 3.09
N ASN A 390 -22.16 28.20 2.60
CA ASN A 390 -22.70 26.84 2.78
C ASN A 390 -21.64 25.77 3.10
N THR A 391 -20.46 26.17 3.59
CA THR A 391 -19.48 25.19 4.11
C THR A 391 -19.96 24.74 5.49
N PRO A 392 -20.22 23.43 5.72
CA PRO A 392 -20.67 22.98 7.02
C PRO A 392 -19.64 23.35 8.08
N HIS A 393 -20.10 24.09 9.09
CA HIS A 393 -19.31 24.56 10.20
C HIS A 393 -19.53 23.64 11.40
N TYR A 394 -18.43 23.23 12.05
CA TYR A 394 -18.46 22.44 13.26
C TYR A 394 -17.66 23.14 14.36
N GLY A 395 -18.17 23.09 15.59
CA GLY A 395 -17.44 23.58 16.75
C GLY A 395 -16.10 22.88 16.95
N SER A 396 -15.99 21.62 16.53
CA SER A 396 -14.70 20.97 16.37
C SER A 396 -14.68 19.93 15.27
N ILE A 397 -13.50 19.76 14.67
CA ILE A 397 -13.20 18.65 13.77
C ILE A 397 -12.08 17.81 14.39
N VAL A 398 -12.23 16.49 14.36
CA VAL A 398 -11.20 15.53 14.79
C VAL A 398 -10.69 14.78 13.56
N ILE A 399 -9.39 14.84 13.28
CA ILE A 399 -8.76 14.10 12.19
C ILE A 399 -8.17 12.79 12.74
N GLY A 400 -8.71 11.67 12.28
CA GLY A 400 -8.31 10.30 12.60
C GLY A 400 -9.28 9.62 13.54
N GLY A 401 -9.74 8.43 13.17
CA GLY A 401 -10.61 7.55 13.95
C GLY A 401 -9.84 6.51 14.77
N GLY A 402 -8.60 6.80 15.18
CA GLY A 402 -7.83 5.95 16.10
C GLY A 402 -8.27 6.08 17.56
N PRO A 403 -7.59 5.38 18.51
CA PRO A 403 -7.91 5.43 19.94
C PRO A 403 -8.06 6.85 20.49
N THR A 404 -7.13 7.74 20.13
CA THR A 404 -7.18 9.14 20.55
C THR A 404 -8.36 9.87 19.96
N GLY A 405 -8.59 9.79 18.65
CA GLY A 405 -9.67 10.52 18.00
C GLY A 405 -11.05 10.04 18.41
N LEU A 406 -11.23 8.73 18.61
CA LEU A 406 -12.45 8.14 19.18
C LEU A 406 -12.69 8.65 20.60
N SER A 407 -11.65 8.65 21.45
CA SER A 407 -11.76 9.22 22.80
C SER A 407 -12.10 10.72 22.75
N THR A 408 -11.46 11.51 21.89
CA THR A 408 -11.79 12.94 21.72
C THR A 408 -13.25 13.12 21.33
N ALA A 409 -13.74 12.42 20.30
CA ALA A 409 -15.11 12.54 19.82
C ALA A 409 -16.15 12.06 20.84
N TYR A 410 -15.82 11.06 21.66
CA TYR A 410 -16.65 10.61 22.78
C TYR A 410 -16.84 11.71 23.83
N HIS A 411 -15.83 12.54 24.09
CA HIS A 411 -15.86 13.57 25.14
C HIS A 411 -16.37 14.94 24.66
N VAL A 412 -16.06 15.35 23.43
CA VAL A 412 -16.30 16.73 22.93
C VAL A 412 -17.78 17.11 22.81
N GLY A 413 -18.69 16.16 22.56
CA GLY A 413 -20.13 16.41 22.42
C GLY A 413 -20.67 16.31 20.98
N ALA A 414 -21.86 16.84 20.73
CA ALA A 414 -22.61 16.64 19.47
C ALA A 414 -22.14 17.53 18.31
N ASP A 415 -21.61 18.72 18.61
CA ASP A 415 -21.11 19.69 17.64
C ASP A 415 -19.65 19.36 17.24
N ASN A 416 -19.45 18.12 16.77
CA ASN A 416 -18.15 17.58 16.39
C ASN A 416 -18.24 16.68 15.16
N LEU A 417 -17.23 16.79 14.29
CA LEU A 417 -17.05 15.91 13.14
C LEU A 417 -15.74 15.13 13.25
N LEU A 418 -15.80 13.81 13.36
CA LEU A 418 -14.64 12.92 13.25
C LEU A 418 -14.49 12.46 11.79
N LEU A 419 -13.31 12.71 11.21
CA LEU A 419 -12.94 12.30 9.85
C LEU A 419 -11.95 11.13 9.90
N GLU A 420 -12.29 10.00 9.29
CA GLU A 420 -11.43 8.82 9.19
C GLU A 420 -11.29 8.39 7.73
N ARG A 421 -10.04 8.27 7.24
CA ARG A 421 -9.75 7.91 5.86
C ARG A 421 -10.13 6.46 5.52
N ASN A 422 -10.09 5.57 6.51
CA ASN A 422 -10.39 4.16 6.32
C ASN A 422 -11.90 3.89 6.32
N SER A 423 -12.29 2.71 5.83
CA SER A 423 -13.67 2.20 5.88
C SER A 423 -14.12 1.76 7.27
N SER A 424 -13.22 1.78 8.26
CA SER A 424 -13.51 1.48 9.67
C SER A 424 -12.64 2.33 10.60
N VAL A 425 -13.14 2.57 11.82
CA VAL A 425 -12.38 3.21 12.90
C VAL A 425 -11.36 2.24 13.49
N GLY A 426 -10.44 2.77 14.29
CA GLY A 426 -9.50 2.03 15.13
C GLY A 426 -8.03 2.36 14.86
N GLY A 427 -7.71 3.03 13.75
CA GLY A 427 -6.32 3.36 13.41
C GLY A 427 -5.42 2.11 13.34
N TRP A 428 -4.36 2.07 14.15
CA TRP A 428 -3.52 0.88 14.32
C TRP A 428 -4.04 -0.12 15.35
N CYS A 429 -5.09 0.21 16.09
CA CYS A 429 -5.78 -0.70 17.00
C CYS A 429 -6.90 -1.50 16.32
N ARG A 430 -6.84 -1.62 14.98
CA ARG A 430 -7.77 -2.41 14.16
C ARG A 430 -7.41 -3.89 14.18
N SER A 431 -8.38 -4.69 13.77
CA SER A 431 -8.23 -6.13 13.58
C SER A 431 -8.78 -6.54 12.22
N ILE A 432 -8.15 -7.53 11.61
CA ILE A 432 -8.60 -8.20 10.39
C ILE A 432 -9.15 -9.58 10.74
N LYS A 433 -10.12 -10.05 9.96
CA LYS A 433 -10.61 -11.43 10.01
C LYS A 433 -10.31 -12.12 8.68
N ASP A 434 -9.72 -13.29 8.74
CA ASP A 434 -9.33 -14.04 7.54
C ASP A 434 -9.32 -15.55 7.84
N ALA A 435 -9.99 -16.34 6.99
CA ALA A 435 -10.16 -17.79 7.16
C ALA A 435 -10.58 -18.24 8.59
N GLY A 436 -11.38 -17.44 9.29
CA GLY A 436 -11.82 -17.71 10.67
C GLY A 436 -10.83 -17.30 11.77
N PHE A 437 -9.64 -16.82 11.41
CA PHE A 437 -8.68 -16.21 12.32
C PHE A 437 -8.95 -14.71 12.47
N THR A 438 -8.61 -14.15 13.63
CA THR A 438 -8.58 -12.70 13.87
C THR A 438 -7.17 -12.26 14.20
N PHE A 439 -6.63 -11.31 13.42
CA PHE A 439 -5.29 -10.75 13.64
C PHE A 439 -5.41 -9.25 13.89
N ASP A 440 -4.68 -8.73 14.87
CA ASP A 440 -4.56 -7.29 15.07
C ASP A 440 -3.50 -6.70 14.15
N TYR A 441 -3.54 -5.38 13.93
CA TYR A 441 -2.46 -4.63 13.28
C TYR A 441 -1.24 -4.55 14.22
N ALA A 442 -0.49 -5.64 14.35
CA ALA A 442 0.52 -5.91 15.40
C ALA A 442 -0.09 -6.27 16.78
N GLY A 443 0.74 -6.69 17.73
CA GLY A 443 0.30 -7.12 19.06
C GLY A 443 -0.26 -5.99 19.93
N HIS A 444 -1.52 -6.13 20.38
CA HIS A 444 -2.21 -5.19 21.26
C HIS A 444 -2.73 -5.86 22.54
N ILE A 445 -2.69 -5.12 23.65
CA ILE A 445 -3.20 -5.56 24.96
C ILE A 445 -3.79 -4.36 25.72
N MET A 446 -4.77 -4.62 26.58
CA MET A 446 -5.32 -3.63 27.51
C MET A 446 -4.57 -3.72 28.84
N PHE A 447 -4.03 -2.61 29.31
CA PHE A 447 -3.54 -2.47 30.68
C PHE A 447 -3.59 -1.00 31.05
N SER A 448 -3.86 -0.69 32.32
CA SER A 448 -3.74 0.65 32.87
C SER A 448 -3.79 0.58 34.39
N ASN A 449 -3.15 1.56 35.04
CA ASN A 449 -3.34 1.82 36.47
C ASN A 449 -4.29 3.01 36.70
N ASP A 450 -4.74 3.68 35.64
CA ASP A 450 -5.64 4.81 35.73
C ASP A 450 -7.09 4.33 35.95
N PRO A 451 -7.74 4.68 37.08
CA PRO A 451 -9.09 4.23 37.38
C PRO A 451 -10.13 4.64 36.33
N TYR A 452 -9.95 5.79 35.69
CA TYR A 452 -10.85 6.26 34.64
C TYR A 452 -10.72 5.40 33.38
N VAL A 453 -9.49 4.98 33.01
CA VAL A 453 -9.30 4.10 31.85
C VAL A 453 -9.89 2.71 32.11
N LEU A 454 -9.77 2.20 33.34
CA LEU A 454 -10.37 0.92 33.73
C LEU A 454 -11.91 0.95 33.62
N ASP A 455 -12.56 2.00 34.15
CA ASP A 455 -14.01 2.21 33.99
C ASP A 455 -14.40 2.35 32.51
N LEU A 456 -13.55 3.01 31.71
CA LEU A 456 -13.79 3.12 30.28
C LEU A 456 -13.72 1.75 29.58
N TYR A 457 -12.79 0.86 29.93
CA TYR A 457 -12.79 -0.51 29.40
C TYR A 457 -14.09 -1.25 29.74
N ASP A 458 -14.55 -1.16 30.99
CA ASP A 458 -15.80 -1.77 31.44
C ASP A 458 -17.00 -1.24 30.64
N LYS A 459 -17.05 0.07 30.40
CA LYS A 459 -18.12 0.70 29.63
C LYS A 459 -18.13 0.29 28.16
N LEU A 460 -16.96 0.22 27.53
CA LEU A 460 -16.85 -0.04 26.09
C LEU A 460 -17.00 -1.52 25.73
N LEU A 461 -16.60 -2.43 26.61
CA LEU A 461 -16.61 -3.87 26.34
C LEU A 461 -17.64 -4.65 27.16
N GLY A 462 -18.05 -4.16 28.34
CA GLY A 462 -18.93 -4.89 29.24
C GLY A 462 -18.39 -6.29 29.55
N GLU A 463 -19.19 -7.32 29.25
CA GLU A 463 -18.81 -8.73 29.43
C GLU A 463 -17.80 -9.25 28.38
N ASN A 464 -17.59 -8.52 27.28
CA ASN A 464 -16.67 -8.90 26.20
C ASN A 464 -15.19 -8.68 26.54
N GLN A 465 -14.84 -8.45 27.80
CA GLN A 465 -13.45 -8.36 28.24
C GLN A 465 -13.00 -9.63 28.96
N HIS A 466 -11.71 -9.90 28.86
CA HIS A 466 -11.04 -10.98 29.58
C HIS A 466 -9.69 -10.49 30.11
N TRP A 467 -9.39 -10.79 31.37
CA TRP A 467 -8.13 -10.42 32.03
C TRP A 467 -7.32 -11.66 32.38
N GLN A 468 -6.01 -11.62 32.15
CA GLN A 468 -5.11 -12.75 32.38
C GLN A 468 -3.69 -12.32 32.75
N MET A 469 -2.91 -13.28 33.24
CA MET A 469 -1.51 -13.10 33.58
C MET A 469 -0.65 -13.20 32.32
N ARG A 470 0.34 -12.31 32.23
CA ARG A 470 1.21 -12.21 31.07
C ARG A 470 2.20 -13.37 30.99
N GLU A 471 2.28 -13.96 29.80
CA GLU A 471 3.29 -14.96 29.42
C GLU A 471 4.15 -14.42 28.27
N ALA A 472 5.12 -13.57 28.61
CA ALA A 472 6.04 -12.93 27.67
C ALA A 472 7.44 -13.54 27.83
N TRP A 473 8.08 -13.86 26.70
CA TRP A 473 9.32 -14.64 26.68
C TRP A 473 10.34 -14.06 25.70
N VAL A 474 11.61 -14.44 25.89
CA VAL A 474 12.72 -14.17 24.98
C VAL A 474 13.23 -15.51 24.47
N TYR A 475 13.39 -15.64 23.15
CA TYR A 475 14.06 -16.79 22.53
C TYR A 475 15.48 -16.39 22.13
N SER A 476 16.48 -16.98 22.78
CA SER A 476 17.89 -16.69 22.52
C SER A 476 18.72 -17.92 22.89
N LYS A 477 19.76 -18.23 22.12
CA LYS A 477 20.61 -19.41 22.35
C LYS A 477 19.82 -20.73 22.41
N ASP A 478 18.81 -20.83 21.55
CA ASP A 478 17.89 -21.96 21.44
C ASP A 478 17.14 -22.33 22.73
N VAL A 479 17.00 -21.37 23.65
CA VAL A 479 16.22 -21.52 24.88
C VAL A 479 15.22 -20.38 25.04
N TYR A 480 14.13 -20.68 25.75
CA TYR A 480 13.12 -19.71 26.15
C TYR A 480 13.39 -19.24 27.59
N THR A 481 13.61 -17.95 27.78
CA THR A 481 13.63 -17.32 29.10
C THR A 481 12.47 -16.33 29.27
N ARG A 482 12.01 -16.15 30.51
CA ARG A 482 10.90 -15.21 30.78
C ARG A 482 11.35 -13.77 30.55
N TYR A 483 10.43 -12.90 30.14
CA TYR A 483 10.68 -11.46 30.15
C TYR A 483 10.47 -10.92 31.58
N PRO A 484 11.33 -10.02 32.08
CA PRO A 484 12.44 -9.36 31.36
C PRO A 484 13.77 -10.14 31.38
N PHE A 485 14.50 -10.14 30.25
CA PHE A 485 15.77 -10.89 30.07
C PHE A 485 16.77 -10.62 31.21
N GLN A 486 16.94 -9.35 31.56
CA GLN A 486 17.88 -8.90 32.59
C GLN A 486 17.64 -9.52 33.97
N GLY A 487 16.41 -9.93 34.29
CA GLY A 487 16.06 -10.55 35.57
C GLY A 487 15.75 -12.04 35.48
N ALA A 488 15.92 -12.67 34.32
CA ALA A 488 15.49 -14.04 34.07
C ALA A 488 16.53 -14.81 33.23
N LEU A 489 17.73 -14.93 33.79
CA LEU A 489 18.87 -15.57 33.12
C LEU A 489 18.87 -17.10 33.25
N TYR A 490 18.06 -17.65 34.15
CA TYR A 490 17.97 -19.09 34.41
C TYR A 490 17.63 -19.87 33.13
N GLY A 491 18.43 -20.90 32.84
CA GLY A 491 18.29 -21.74 31.66
C GLY A 491 19.15 -21.32 30.47
N LEU A 492 19.78 -20.14 30.49
CA LEU A 492 20.78 -19.75 29.49
C LEU A 492 22.08 -20.57 29.67
N PRO A 493 22.93 -20.63 28.62
CA PRO A 493 24.24 -21.25 28.73
C PRO A 493 25.07 -20.63 29.87
N PRO A 494 25.82 -21.42 30.66
CA PRO A 494 26.57 -20.92 31.82
C PRO A 494 27.51 -19.74 31.52
N ASP A 495 28.18 -19.74 30.36
CA ASP A 495 29.07 -18.66 29.96
C ASP A 495 28.30 -17.35 29.69
N VAL A 496 27.09 -17.45 29.13
CA VAL A 496 26.20 -16.28 28.91
C VAL A 496 25.76 -15.71 30.25
N ILE A 497 25.33 -16.57 31.19
CA ILE A 497 24.94 -16.15 32.55
C ILE A 497 26.12 -15.45 33.23
N LYS A 498 27.31 -16.05 33.16
CA LYS A 498 28.54 -15.49 33.75
C LYS A 498 28.85 -14.12 33.16
N GLU A 499 28.83 -13.96 31.83
CA GLU A 499 29.06 -12.67 31.18
C GLU A 499 28.03 -11.61 31.61
N CYS A 500 26.74 -11.97 31.71
CA CYS A 500 25.68 -11.07 32.16
C CYS A 500 25.89 -10.61 33.61
N ILE A 501 26.20 -11.52 34.54
CA ILE A 501 26.41 -11.18 35.96
C ILE A 501 27.67 -10.32 36.13
N LEU A 502 28.80 -10.73 35.53
CA LEU A 502 30.05 -9.96 35.62
C LEU A 502 29.88 -8.56 35.03
N GLY A 503 29.25 -8.44 33.86
CA GLY A 503 28.98 -7.14 33.26
C GLY A 503 28.10 -6.25 34.12
N ALA A 504 27.08 -6.80 34.79
CA ALA A 504 26.24 -6.05 35.72
C ALA A 504 27.00 -5.58 36.99
N ILE A 505 27.94 -6.39 37.49
CA ILE A 505 28.82 -6.02 38.60
C ILE A 505 29.77 -4.89 38.18
N GLU A 506 30.43 -5.03 37.03
CA GLU A 506 31.34 -4.03 36.48
C GLU A 506 30.63 -2.69 36.24
N ALA A 507 29.44 -2.71 35.65
CA ALA A 507 28.66 -1.49 35.41
C ALA A 507 28.29 -0.74 36.70
N ARG A 508 28.08 -1.47 37.81
CA ARG A 508 27.67 -0.89 39.09
C ARG A 508 28.82 -0.48 40.00
N TYR A 509 29.98 -1.14 39.89
CA TYR A 509 31.10 -0.98 40.83
C TYR A 509 32.46 -0.68 40.16
N GLY A 510 32.51 -0.59 38.83
CA GLY A 510 33.75 -0.52 38.05
C GLY A 510 34.49 0.82 38.00
N GLU A 511 34.00 1.88 38.66
CA GLU A 511 34.73 3.16 38.75
C GLU A 511 34.86 3.64 40.20
N ALA A 512 36.01 3.30 40.81
CA ALA A 512 36.49 3.94 42.02
C ALA A 512 37.79 4.72 41.73
N THR A 513 37.70 5.98 41.29
CA THR A 513 38.78 6.97 41.44
C THR A 513 38.29 8.44 41.45
N ALA A 514 38.52 9.07 42.61
CA ALA A 514 38.76 10.49 42.94
C ALA A 514 37.86 11.66 42.43
N THR A 515 37.27 12.37 43.41
CA THR A 515 36.63 13.71 43.34
C THR A 515 37.65 14.86 43.22
N PRO A 516 37.26 16.10 42.84
CA PRO A 516 36.82 17.06 43.87
C PRO A 516 35.62 17.97 43.51
N SER A 517 35.12 18.58 44.59
CA SER A 517 33.92 19.41 44.81
C SER A 517 33.84 20.72 44.00
N CYS A 518 32.62 21.16 43.67
CA CYS A 518 32.17 22.55 43.87
C CYS A 518 30.64 22.68 43.79
N ALA A 519 30.07 23.53 44.66
CA ALA A 519 28.65 23.76 44.86
C ALA A 519 27.99 24.59 43.75
N SER A 520 26.68 24.44 43.55
CA SER A 520 25.82 25.42 42.86
C SER A 520 24.41 25.43 43.46
N PRO A 521 23.67 26.55 43.31
CA PRO A 521 22.47 26.85 44.08
C PRO A 521 21.17 26.33 43.45
N GLU A 522 20.12 26.34 44.27
CA GLU A 522 18.73 25.96 44.00
C GLU A 522 18.17 26.59 42.71
N VAL A 523 17.51 25.78 41.89
CA VAL A 523 16.55 26.22 40.86
C VAL A 523 15.27 25.40 41.01
N GLU A 524 14.18 26.16 41.01
CA GLU A 524 12.80 25.84 41.37
C GLU A 524 12.15 24.78 40.46
N ASP A 525 11.54 23.79 41.12
CA ASP A 525 10.55 22.87 40.58
C ASP A 525 9.33 23.65 40.08
N CYS A 526 9.04 23.54 38.78
CA CYS A 526 7.79 23.99 38.19
C CYS A 526 7.14 22.86 37.39
N CYS A 527 6.34 22.09 38.12
CA CYS A 527 5.01 21.60 37.75
C CYS A 527 4.91 20.19 37.14
N ALA A 528 4.89 19.21 38.05
CA ALA A 528 3.73 18.38 38.40
C ALA A 528 2.91 17.65 37.31
N ASP A 529 3.05 16.31 37.27
CA ASP A 529 1.91 15.39 37.34
C ASP A 529 2.25 14.12 38.16
N GLY A 530 1.39 13.86 39.14
CA GLY A 530 1.66 12.94 40.25
C GLY A 530 1.31 11.49 39.95
N SER A 531 2.18 10.58 40.37
CA SER A 531 1.95 9.77 41.58
C SER A 531 3.19 8.91 41.84
N ALA A 532 3.92 9.28 42.89
CA ALA A 532 4.88 8.42 43.54
C ALA A 532 4.14 7.41 44.43
N GLU A 533 4.55 6.14 44.37
CA GLU A 533 4.80 5.38 45.58
C GLU A 533 6.10 4.58 45.41
N ALA A 534 7.06 4.96 46.25
CA ALA A 534 8.44 4.52 46.24
C ALA A 534 8.59 3.16 46.94
N ALA A 535 9.22 2.20 46.27
CA ALA A 535 9.98 1.16 46.96
C ALA A 535 11.38 1.71 47.25
N ARG A 536 11.70 1.84 48.54
CA ARG A 536 12.94 2.39 49.08
C ARG A 536 14.18 1.71 48.50
N ALA A 537 15.02 2.46 47.77
CA ALA A 537 16.43 2.15 47.58
C ALA A 537 17.25 3.34 48.08
N GLY A 538 18.28 3.07 48.89
CA GLY A 538 19.10 4.06 49.59
C GLY A 538 19.93 4.98 48.66
N PRO A 539 20.52 6.04 49.22
CA PRO A 539 20.96 7.20 48.47
C PRO A 539 22.33 7.02 47.80
N GLN A 540 22.54 7.79 46.73
CA GLN A 540 23.76 7.97 45.91
C GLN A 540 23.90 7.08 44.67
N ALA A 541 23.05 7.33 43.67
CA ALA A 541 23.49 7.28 42.28
C ALA A 541 23.60 8.74 41.80
N ARG A 542 24.82 9.19 41.46
CA ARG A 542 25.03 10.48 40.79
C ARG A 542 24.13 10.51 39.54
N GLU A 543 23.31 11.55 39.39
CA GLU A 543 22.69 11.88 38.10
C GLU A 543 23.80 12.28 37.11
N GLN A 544 24.44 11.28 36.51
CA GLN A 544 25.05 11.47 35.21
C GLN A 544 23.95 11.26 34.19
N THR A 545 23.50 12.35 33.56
CA THR A 545 22.62 12.29 32.39
C THR A 545 23.32 11.45 31.31
N THR A 546 22.87 10.20 31.12
CA THR A 546 23.33 9.37 30.00
C THR A 546 22.83 10.02 28.72
N GLN A 547 23.75 10.33 27.80
CA GLN A 547 23.40 11.10 26.61
C GLN A 547 22.58 10.23 25.65
N SER A 548 22.98 8.96 25.46
CA SER A 548 22.31 8.04 24.53
C SER A 548 21.74 6.77 25.18
N PHE A 549 20.83 6.12 24.46
CA PHE A 549 20.25 4.84 24.85
C PHE A 549 21.30 3.72 24.84
N GLU A 550 22.27 3.76 23.93
CA GLU A 550 23.40 2.82 23.92
C GLU A 550 24.24 2.96 25.21
N GLU A 551 24.60 4.19 25.60
CA GLU A 551 25.31 4.43 26.86
C GLU A 551 24.51 3.98 28.08
N PHE A 552 23.20 4.25 28.09
CA PHE A 552 22.29 3.77 29.13
C PHE A 552 22.33 2.24 29.25
N ILE A 553 22.26 1.52 28.13
CA ILE A 553 22.30 0.05 28.11
C ILE A 553 23.58 -0.46 28.80
N TYR A 554 24.74 0.08 28.42
CA TYR A 554 26.02 -0.36 29.01
C TYR A 554 26.15 0.04 30.48
N LYS A 555 25.76 1.27 30.86
CA LYS A 555 25.88 1.75 32.24
C LYS A 555 24.91 1.08 33.21
N VAL A 556 23.71 0.72 32.75
CA VAL A 556 22.65 0.21 33.63
C VAL A 556 22.59 -1.32 33.65
N TRP A 557 22.78 -1.97 32.50
CA TRP A 557 22.71 -3.44 32.41
C TRP A 557 24.07 -4.12 32.22
N GLY A 558 25.12 -3.38 31.90
CA GLY A 558 26.45 -3.94 31.72
C GLY A 558 26.66 -4.67 30.39
N ALA A 559 27.95 -4.91 30.08
CA ALA A 559 28.38 -5.41 28.77
C ALA A 559 27.80 -6.77 28.39
N GLY A 560 27.56 -7.66 29.37
CA GLY A 560 26.98 -8.98 29.10
C GLY A 560 25.52 -8.91 28.64
N ILE A 561 24.65 -8.25 29.39
CA ILE A 561 23.24 -8.07 29.00
C ILE A 561 23.13 -7.23 27.71
N ALA A 562 24.00 -6.21 27.56
CA ALA A 562 24.12 -5.44 26.34
C ALA A 562 24.37 -6.35 25.12
N LYS A 563 25.38 -7.21 25.20
CA LYS A 563 25.80 -8.12 24.12
C LYS A 563 24.73 -9.15 23.76
N HIS A 564 24.12 -9.80 24.75
CA HIS A 564 23.27 -10.98 24.50
C HIS A 564 21.79 -10.67 24.23
N PHE A 565 21.32 -9.47 24.58
CA PHE A 565 19.92 -9.10 24.39
C PHE A 565 19.73 -7.64 24.02
N ALA A 566 20.15 -6.71 24.86
CA ALA A 566 19.68 -5.33 24.76
C ALA A 566 20.12 -4.63 23.47
N ILE A 567 21.39 -4.75 23.07
CA ILE A 567 21.88 -4.17 21.80
C ILE A 567 21.29 -4.88 20.58
N PRO A 568 21.40 -6.22 20.41
CA PRO A 568 20.89 -6.87 19.21
C PRO A 568 19.37 -6.71 19.04
N TYR A 569 18.59 -6.84 20.12
CA TYR A 569 17.14 -6.65 20.07
C TYR A 569 16.77 -5.21 19.67
N ASN A 570 17.36 -4.21 20.33
CA ASN A 570 17.00 -2.81 20.06
C ASN A 570 17.49 -2.36 18.68
N ARG A 571 18.65 -2.82 18.19
CA ARG A 571 19.06 -2.57 16.80
C ARG A 571 18.06 -3.15 15.80
N LYS A 572 17.55 -4.36 16.08
CA LYS A 572 16.57 -5.03 15.22
C LYS A 572 15.20 -4.35 15.22
N LEU A 573 14.75 -3.87 16.37
CA LEU A 573 13.47 -3.17 16.58
C LEU A 573 13.51 -1.72 16.07
N TRP A 574 14.50 -0.94 16.51
CA TRP A 574 14.56 0.49 16.24
C TRP A 574 15.19 0.81 14.90
N THR A 575 16.04 -0.06 14.35
CA THR A 575 16.62 0.12 13.00
C THR A 575 17.43 1.42 12.80
N VAL A 576 17.70 2.16 13.88
CA VAL A 576 18.52 3.37 13.92
C VAL A 576 19.67 3.16 14.92
N PRO A 577 20.79 3.88 14.78
CA PRO A 577 21.85 3.83 15.77
C PRO A 577 21.33 4.18 17.17
N LEU A 578 21.56 3.31 18.14
CA LEU A 578 21.09 3.51 19.53
C LEU A 578 21.83 4.66 20.23
N SER A 579 23.00 5.04 19.70
CA SER A 579 23.75 6.22 20.10
C SER A 579 23.05 7.54 19.75
N GLU A 580 22.11 7.54 18.80
CA GLU A 580 21.33 8.74 18.41
C GLU A 580 20.02 8.87 19.20
N MET A 581 19.63 7.83 19.94
CA MET A 581 18.40 7.83 20.72
C MET A 581 18.67 8.36 22.12
N GLU A 582 17.87 9.32 22.57
CA GLU A 582 17.90 9.83 23.94
C GLU A 582 17.09 8.94 24.90
N THR A 583 17.04 9.29 26.19
CA THR A 583 16.61 8.38 27.28
C THR A 583 15.32 8.79 27.99
N SER A 584 14.73 9.95 27.69
CA SER A 584 13.53 10.47 28.37
C SER A 584 12.31 9.53 28.32
N TRP A 585 12.21 8.69 27.28
CA TRP A 585 11.09 7.76 27.06
C TRP A 585 11.18 6.45 27.86
N LEU A 586 12.29 6.18 28.55
CA LEU A 586 12.52 4.91 29.26
C LEU A 586 11.73 4.80 30.57
N GLY A 587 11.39 5.93 31.20
CA GLY A 587 10.76 6.01 32.52
C GLY A 587 9.52 5.12 32.66
N GLY A 588 9.55 4.17 33.60
CA GLY A 588 8.45 3.26 33.92
C GLY A 588 8.18 2.13 32.90
N ARG A 589 8.94 2.06 31.79
CA ARG A 589 8.69 1.11 30.69
C ARG A 589 9.68 -0.03 30.61
N VAL A 590 10.91 0.20 31.05
CA VAL A 590 11.93 -0.85 31.07
C VAL A 590 12.18 -1.32 32.51
N PRO A 591 12.06 -2.63 32.80
CA PRO A 591 12.35 -3.15 34.13
C PRO A 591 13.83 -2.98 34.49
N LEU A 592 14.10 -2.54 35.72
CA LEU A 592 15.45 -2.31 36.23
C LEU A 592 15.70 -3.21 37.46
N PRO A 593 15.98 -4.51 37.27
CA PRO A 593 16.30 -5.37 38.40
C PRO A 593 17.63 -4.94 39.05
N ASN A 594 17.69 -5.05 40.37
CA ASN A 594 18.92 -4.88 41.11
C ASN A 594 19.82 -6.12 40.99
N LEU A 595 21.10 -6.01 41.39
CA LEU A 595 22.06 -7.10 41.23
C LEU A 595 21.64 -8.41 41.93
N ALA A 596 21.00 -8.33 43.10
CA ALA A 596 20.51 -9.53 43.79
C ALA A 596 19.40 -10.21 42.97
N GLU A 597 18.47 -9.44 42.41
CA GLU A 597 17.42 -9.96 41.52
C GLU A 597 17.99 -10.58 40.24
N ILE A 598 19.06 -10.02 39.67
CA ILE A 598 19.77 -10.60 38.52
C ILE A 598 20.38 -11.97 38.89
N ILE A 599 21.03 -12.06 40.06
CA ILE A 599 21.65 -13.30 40.54
C ILE A 599 20.58 -14.34 40.85
N ASP A 600 19.53 -13.98 41.58
CA ASP A 600 18.42 -14.88 41.90
C ASP A 600 17.76 -15.40 40.63
N GLY A 601 17.52 -14.51 39.66
CA GLY A 601 16.99 -14.84 38.35
C GLY A 601 17.92 -15.68 37.46
N ALA A 602 19.20 -15.80 37.80
CA ALA A 602 20.14 -16.72 37.18
C ALA A 602 20.16 -18.11 37.85
N LEU A 603 19.87 -18.15 39.15
CA LEU A 603 19.90 -19.38 39.95
C LEU A 603 18.58 -20.15 39.93
N GLN A 604 17.45 -19.46 39.74
CA GLN A 604 16.11 -20.06 39.79
C GLN A 604 15.17 -19.47 38.73
N PRO A 605 14.15 -20.23 38.28
CA PRO A 605 13.11 -19.69 37.41
C PRO A 605 12.36 -18.52 38.05
N VAL A 606 12.13 -17.45 37.29
CA VAL A 606 11.32 -16.31 37.75
C VAL A 606 9.85 -16.71 37.81
N ALA A 607 9.28 -16.70 39.02
CA ALA A 607 7.93 -17.20 39.27
C ALA A 607 6.79 -16.23 38.88
N ARG A 608 7.05 -14.92 38.77
CA ARG A 608 6.01 -13.90 38.52
C ARG A 608 6.37 -12.97 37.36
N PRO A 609 5.44 -12.66 36.44
CA PRO A 609 5.67 -11.65 35.42
C PRO A 609 5.86 -10.27 36.06
N MET A 610 6.86 -9.52 35.61
CA MET A 610 7.21 -8.18 36.11
C MET A 610 6.81 -7.07 35.13
N GLY A 611 6.52 -5.88 35.66
CA GLY A 611 6.23 -4.67 34.87
C GLY A 611 4.75 -4.27 34.86
N PRO A 612 4.40 -3.10 34.30
CA PRO A 612 3.06 -2.51 34.38
C PRO A 612 1.98 -3.33 33.66
N ASN A 613 2.37 -4.21 32.74
CA ASN A 613 1.49 -5.10 31.99
C ASN A 613 1.60 -6.58 32.45
N ALA A 614 2.06 -6.84 33.68
CA ALA A 614 2.15 -8.20 34.23
C ALA A 614 0.79 -8.92 34.26
N ARG A 615 -0.29 -8.15 34.44
CA ARG A 615 -1.67 -8.55 34.18
C ARG A 615 -2.20 -7.66 33.04
N PHE A 616 -2.88 -8.25 32.07
CA PHE A 616 -3.44 -7.51 30.94
C PHE A 616 -4.82 -8.05 30.58
N GLY A 617 -5.60 -7.21 29.91
CA GLY A 617 -6.91 -7.53 29.36
C GLY A 617 -6.89 -7.61 27.84
N TYR A 618 -7.84 -8.34 27.28
CA TYR A 618 -8.08 -8.41 25.83
C TYR A 618 -9.57 -8.68 25.56
N PRO A 619 -10.16 -8.18 24.46
CA PRO A 619 -11.54 -8.51 24.11
C PRO A 619 -11.73 -10.01 23.85
N ARG A 620 -12.79 -10.62 24.39
CA ARG A 620 -13.12 -12.03 24.13
C ARG A 620 -13.41 -12.25 22.66
N LYS A 621 -14.23 -11.40 22.04
CA LYS A 621 -14.60 -11.47 20.63
C LYS A 621 -14.21 -10.22 19.87
N GLY A 622 -13.85 -10.41 18.60
CA GLY A 622 -13.70 -9.33 17.63
C GLY A 622 -12.31 -8.68 17.59
N GLY A 623 -11.32 -9.25 18.27
CA GLY A 623 -9.97 -8.68 18.38
C GLY A 623 -9.96 -7.32 19.06
N PHE A 624 -8.85 -6.61 18.98
CA PHE A 624 -8.74 -5.27 19.57
C PHE A 624 -9.68 -4.23 18.92
N GLN A 625 -10.14 -4.48 17.67
CA GLN A 625 -11.19 -3.72 16.99
C GLN A 625 -12.47 -3.60 17.81
N ALA A 626 -12.82 -4.61 18.61
CA ALA A 626 -14.04 -4.59 19.43
C ALA A 626 -14.02 -3.44 20.46
N LEU A 627 -12.85 -3.16 21.04
CA LEU A 627 -12.68 -2.03 21.96
C LEU A 627 -12.87 -0.69 21.23
N MET A 628 -12.35 -0.58 20.01
CA MET A 628 -12.53 0.64 19.19
C MET A 628 -14.00 0.85 18.80
N ASN A 629 -14.68 -0.22 18.39
CA ASN A 629 -16.10 -0.18 18.04
C ASN A 629 -16.98 0.16 19.24
N GLY A 630 -16.56 -0.19 20.46
CA GLY A 630 -17.26 0.14 21.70
C GLY A 630 -17.48 1.64 21.91
N PHE A 631 -16.67 2.51 21.28
CA PHE A 631 -16.87 3.96 21.35
C PHE A 631 -18.08 4.43 20.53
N LEU A 632 -18.39 3.76 19.41
CA LEU A 632 -19.33 4.25 18.41
C LEU A 632 -20.74 4.54 18.97
N PRO A 633 -21.35 3.68 19.81
CA PRO A 633 -22.66 3.95 20.39
C PRO A 633 -22.70 5.16 21.34
N HIS A 634 -21.54 5.63 21.80
CA HIS A 634 -21.43 6.71 22.78
C HIS A 634 -20.97 8.04 22.18
N ILE A 635 -20.53 8.06 20.92
CA ILE A 635 -20.15 9.29 20.23
C ILE A 635 -21.41 10.02 19.80
N ARG A 636 -21.58 11.26 20.28
CA ARG A 636 -22.73 12.11 19.94
C ARG A 636 -22.52 12.93 18.66
N GLY A 637 -21.27 13.14 18.27
CA GLY A 637 -20.90 13.86 17.05
C GLY A 637 -21.03 13.00 15.80
N LYS A 638 -20.81 13.61 14.63
CA LYS A 638 -20.82 12.92 13.34
C LYS A 638 -19.49 12.20 13.12
N ILE A 639 -19.55 10.98 12.59
CA ILE A 639 -18.39 10.22 12.13
C ILE A 639 -18.50 10.05 10.62
N GLU A 640 -17.46 10.43 9.89
CA GLU A 640 -17.34 10.19 8.45
C GLU A 640 -16.15 9.26 8.17
N LEU A 641 -16.47 8.08 7.65
CA LEU A 641 -15.52 7.09 7.17
C LEU A 641 -15.23 7.33 5.69
N ASN A 642 -14.13 6.76 5.19
CA ASN A 642 -13.63 7.04 3.83
C ASN A 642 -13.44 8.55 3.56
N ALA A 643 -13.13 9.31 4.61
CA ALA A 643 -12.96 10.75 4.58
C ALA A 643 -11.46 11.09 4.69
N GLU A 644 -10.74 10.94 3.57
CA GLU A 644 -9.33 11.29 3.50
C GLU A 644 -9.14 12.81 3.45
N VAL A 645 -8.41 13.36 4.42
CA VAL A 645 -8.04 14.78 4.41
C VAL A 645 -6.90 15.00 3.41
N ALA A 646 -7.16 15.86 2.42
CA ALA A 646 -6.20 16.20 1.36
C ALA A 646 -5.49 17.54 1.61
N GLN A 647 -6.12 18.46 2.36
CA GLN A 647 -5.53 19.75 2.69
C GLN A 647 -6.08 20.30 4.00
N VAL A 648 -5.23 20.94 4.80
CA VAL A 648 -5.63 21.75 5.96
C VAL A 648 -5.18 23.18 5.69
N LEU A 649 -6.09 24.14 5.84
CA LEU A 649 -5.82 25.56 5.65
C LEU A 649 -5.97 26.26 7.02
N PRO A 650 -4.87 26.44 7.77
CA PRO A 650 -4.92 26.92 9.15
C PRO A 650 -5.52 28.33 9.27
N GLU A 651 -5.11 29.28 8.43
CA GLU A 651 -5.63 30.66 8.46
C GLU A 651 -7.12 30.75 8.13
N ALA A 652 -7.62 29.86 7.28
CA ALA A 652 -9.03 29.82 6.87
C ALA A 652 -9.87 28.90 7.75
N HIS A 653 -9.29 28.29 8.79
CA HIS A 653 -9.88 27.24 9.62
C HIS A 653 -10.71 26.22 8.82
N THR A 654 -10.13 25.71 7.73
CA THR A 654 -10.82 24.84 6.78
C THR A 654 -10.04 23.54 6.55
N VAL A 655 -10.76 22.42 6.57
CA VAL A 655 -10.25 21.11 6.15
C VAL A 655 -10.90 20.74 4.81
N THR A 656 -10.09 20.27 3.86
CA THR A 656 -10.54 19.77 2.55
C THR A 656 -10.26 18.29 2.43
N LEU A 657 -11.27 17.52 2.02
CA LEU A 657 -11.16 16.10 1.75
C LEU A 657 -10.69 15.83 0.31
N ALA A 658 -10.17 14.63 0.07
CA ALA A 658 -9.73 14.14 -1.24
C ALA A 658 -10.88 14.04 -2.26
N ASP A 659 -12.13 13.99 -1.82
CA ASP A 659 -13.32 14.04 -2.68
C ASP A 659 -13.82 15.48 -2.95
N GLY A 660 -13.08 16.49 -2.49
CA GLY A 660 -13.37 17.91 -2.70
C GLY A 660 -14.33 18.53 -1.69
N ARG A 661 -14.93 17.75 -0.78
CA ARG A 661 -15.74 18.32 0.32
C ARG A 661 -14.86 19.18 1.24
N ARG A 662 -15.43 20.26 1.75
CA ARG A 662 -14.77 21.21 2.68
C ARG A 662 -15.60 21.35 3.94
N PHE A 663 -14.91 21.53 5.06
CA PHE A 663 -15.50 21.75 6.38
C PHE A 663 -14.76 22.86 7.10
N GLN A 664 -15.51 23.73 7.78
CA GLN A 664 -14.96 24.76 8.67
C GLN A 664 -14.97 24.29 10.11
N TYR A 665 -13.97 24.71 10.88
CA TYR A 665 -13.85 24.39 12.30
C TYR A 665 -13.62 25.64 13.16
N GLU A 666 -14.11 25.62 14.40
CA GLU A 666 -13.58 26.53 15.45
C GLU A 666 -12.31 25.96 16.08
N LYS A 667 -12.25 24.64 16.22
CA LYS A 667 -11.10 23.90 16.77
C LYS A 667 -10.83 22.65 15.95
N LEU A 668 -9.57 22.43 15.58
CA LEU A 668 -9.15 21.20 14.91
C LEU A 668 -8.33 20.35 15.89
N VAL A 669 -8.74 19.12 16.17
CA VAL A 669 -7.92 18.14 16.90
C VAL A 669 -7.34 17.18 15.88
N SER A 670 -6.02 17.23 15.68
CA SER A 670 -5.32 16.27 14.85
C SER A 670 -4.79 15.11 15.69
N THR A 671 -5.04 13.89 15.22
CA THR A 671 -4.38 12.68 15.74
C THR A 671 -3.50 11.99 14.69
N MET A 672 -3.40 12.60 13.51
CA MET A 672 -2.60 12.08 12.41
C MET A 672 -1.10 12.32 12.66
N PRO A 673 -0.20 11.62 11.94
CA PRO A 673 1.23 11.88 12.03
C PRO A 673 1.59 13.35 11.80
N LEU A 674 2.36 13.92 12.72
CA LEU A 674 2.72 15.34 12.70
C LEU A 674 3.40 15.79 11.40
N PRO A 675 4.36 15.03 10.82
CA PRO A 675 4.93 15.35 9.52
C PRO A 675 3.89 15.36 8.38
N GLU A 676 2.93 14.44 8.42
CA GLU A 676 1.86 14.38 7.41
C GLU A 676 0.90 15.56 7.54
N LEU A 677 0.55 15.96 8.77
CA LEU A 677 -0.26 17.17 8.98
C LEU A 677 0.41 18.40 8.36
N VAL A 678 1.70 18.61 8.65
CA VAL A 678 2.46 19.75 8.09
C VAL A 678 2.60 19.64 6.58
N ARG A 679 2.76 18.43 6.02
CA ARG A 679 2.75 18.21 4.57
C ARG A 679 1.42 18.60 3.92
N LEU A 680 0.29 18.27 4.54
CA LEU A 680 -1.06 18.62 4.06
C LEU A 680 -1.39 20.11 4.23
N ILE A 681 -0.71 20.80 5.15
CA ILE A 681 -0.77 22.26 5.27
C ILE A 681 0.06 22.94 4.16
N GLY A 682 1.16 22.31 3.73
CA GLY A 682 1.96 22.77 2.60
C GLY A 682 2.66 24.09 2.89
N THR A 683 2.71 24.98 1.90
CA THR A 683 3.45 26.26 1.97
C THR A 683 2.88 27.27 2.94
N ALA A 684 1.68 27.06 3.48
CA ALA A 684 1.12 27.87 4.55
C ALA A 684 1.90 27.70 5.87
N ALA A 685 2.60 26.57 6.05
CA ALA A 685 3.52 26.38 7.17
C ALA A 685 4.87 27.08 6.87
N PRO A 686 5.40 27.89 7.81
CA PRO A 686 6.71 28.52 7.68
C PRO A 686 7.83 27.52 7.38
N PRO A 687 8.90 27.92 6.67
CA PRO A 687 10.02 27.03 6.35
C PRO A 687 10.60 26.31 7.57
N GLU A 688 10.72 26.99 8.71
CA GLU A 688 11.21 26.42 9.97
C GLU A 688 10.30 25.30 10.52
N VAL A 689 8.98 25.46 10.41
CA VAL A 689 7.99 24.45 10.81
C VAL A 689 8.07 23.23 9.88
N ARG A 690 8.20 23.47 8.57
CA ARG A 690 8.35 22.39 7.58
C ARG A 690 9.66 21.63 7.72
N GLU A 691 10.75 22.30 8.10
CA GLU A 691 12.03 21.64 8.39
C GLU A 691 11.96 20.83 9.69
N ALA A 692 11.42 21.43 10.77
CA ALA A 692 11.21 20.75 12.04
C ALA A 692 10.37 19.46 11.86
N ALA A 693 9.29 19.54 11.09
CA ALA A 693 8.44 18.38 10.78
C ALA A 693 9.17 17.30 9.97
N ARG A 694 10.00 17.67 8.99
CA ARG A 694 10.83 16.72 8.23
C ARG A 694 11.90 16.04 9.08
N GLY A 695 12.37 16.71 10.14
CA GLY A 695 13.33 16.16 11.10
C GLY A 695 12.75 15.10 12.04
N LEU A 696 11.43 14.89 12.07
CA LEU A 696 10.79 13.91 12.95
C LEU A 696 10.89 12.49 12.38
N ARG A 697 11.71 11.65 13.01
CA ARG A 697 12.00 10.27 12.57
C ARG A 697 11.01 9.26 13.13
N HIS A 698 10.74 8.22 12.34
CA HIS A 698 9.87 7.10 12.71
C HIS A 698 10.40 5.77 12.18
N ILE A 699 9.91 4.67 12.76
CA ILE A 699 10.15 3.30 12.31
C ILE A 699 8.83 2.70 11.83
N SER A 700 8.91 1.91 10.78
CA SER A 700 7.78 1.20 10.20
C SER A 700 7.77 -0.26 10.65
N ILE A 701 6.57 -0.85 10.74
CA ILE A 701 6.41 -2.28 11.02
C ILE A 701 5.65 -2.94 9.87
N ARG A 702 6.20 -4.05 9.37
CA ARG A 702 5.47 -5.01 8.55
C ARG A 702 5.04 -6.18 9.43
N CYS A 703 3.75 -6.47 9.44
CA CYS A 703 3.19 -7.64 10.10
C CYS A 703 2.90 -8.73 9.06
N VAL A 704 3.38 -9.94 9.33
CA VAL A 704 3.01 -11.15 8.59
C VAL A 704 2.16 -12.02 9.50
N ASN A 705 0.88 -12.17 9.16
CA ASN A 705 -0.07 -12.96 9.92
C ASN A 705 -0.12 -14.36 9.33
N ILE A 706 -0.02 -15.39 10.16
CA ILE A 706 0.01 -16.79 9.74
C ILE A 706 -0.95 -17.58 10.64
N GLY A 707 -1.87 -18.32 10.01
CA GLY A 707 -2.71 -19.31 10.68
C GLY A 707 -2.36 -20.71 10.20
N ILE A 708 -2.16 -21.65 11.12
CA ILE A 708 -1.81 -23.05 10.82
C ILE A 708 -2.87 -24.03 11.31
N ALA A 709 -2.91 -25.23 10.70
CA ALA A 709 -3.85 -26.31 11.00
C ALA A 709 -3.41 -27.17 12.20
N ARG A 710 -3.00 -26.53 13.29
CA ARG A 710 -2.62 -27.19 14.53
C ARG A 710 -3.00 -26.31 15.71
N THR A 711 -3.54 -26.89 16.76
CA THR A 711 -3.88 -26.19 18.00
C THR A 711 -2.76 -26.29 19.04
N GLY A 712 -2.78 -25.41 20.05
CA GLY A 712 -1.90 -25.53 21.22
C GLY A 712 -0.41 -25.46 20.89
N VAL A 713 -0.02 -24.56 19.99
CA VAL A 713 1.37 -24.41 19.53
C VAL A 713 2.29 -23.95 20.67
N THR A 714 1.80 -23.01 21.46
CA THR A 714 2.51 -22.43 22.60
C THR A 714 1.50 -21.88 23.60
N ASP A 715 1.90 -21.74 24.85
CA ASP A 715 1.17 -21.07 25.93
C ASP A 715 1.51 -19.56 26.03
N LYS A 716 2.44 -19.08 25.21
CA LYS A 716 3.02 -17.73 25.28
C LYS A 716 2.11 -16.72 24.59
N HIS A 717 2.07 -15.51 25.11
CA HIS A 717 1.35 -14.40 24.51
C HIS A 717 2.20 -13.66 23.47
N TRP A 718 3.48 -13.45 23.77
CA TRP A 718 4.44 -12.93 22.79
C TRP A 718 5.88 -13.32 23.13
N ILE A 719 6.71 -13.34 22.10
CA ILE A 719 8.09 -13.81 22.16
C ILE A 719 9.00 -12.81 21.45
N TYR A 720 10.08 -12.41 22.09
CA TYR A 720 11.11 -11.53 21.53
C TYR A 720 12.28 -12.34 20.95
N TYR A 721 12.76 -11.93 19.77
CA TYR A 721 13.81 -12.62 19.02
C TYR A 721 14.99 -11.66 18.74
N PRO A 722 15.97 -11.56 19.64
CA PRO A 722 17.18 -10.74 19.44
C PRO A 722 18.11 -11.23 18.32
N GLU A 723 18.08 -12.53 18.00
CA GLU A 723 19.07 -13.17 17.12
C GLU A 723 18.62 -13.23 15.64
N ASP A 724 19.19 -14.18 14.88
CA ASP A 724 19.05 -14.31 13.43
C ASP A 724 17.68 -14.89 13.00
N SER A 725 16.67 -14.03 13.07
CA SER A 725 15.36 -14.18 12.44
C SER A 725 14.95 -12.86 11.78
N ILE A 726 14.04 -12.89 10.81
CA ILE A 726 13.57 -11.68 10.14
C ILE A 726 12.70 -10.82 11.07
N PHE A 727 11.88 -11.47 11.90
CA PHE A 727 10.99 -10.82 12.87
C PHE A 727 11.70 -10.54 14.18
N HIS A 728 11.39 -9.40 14.81
CA HIS A 728 11.89 -9.09 16.15
C HIS A 728 10.95 -9.60 17.24
N ARG A 729 9.67 -9.82 16.90
CA ARG A 729 8.65 -10.32 17.81
C ARG A 729 7.65 -11.22 17.08
N ILE A 730 7.21 -12.27 17.76
CA ILE A 730 5.96 -12.97 17.42
C ILE A 730 4.93 -12.64 18.50
N PHE A 731 3.74 -12.22 18.07
CA PHE A 731 2.58 -12.07 18.94
C PHE A 731 1.56 -13.18 18.64
N VAL A 732 0.92 -13.70 19.67
CA VAL A 732 0.00 -14.83 19.59
C VAL A 732 -1.39 -14.40 20.05
N GLN A 733 -2.17 -13.83 19.13
CA GLN A 733 -3.52 -13.32 19.42
C GLN A 733 -4.45 -14.41 19.92
N GLY A 734 -4.30 -15.65 19.42
CA GLY A 734 -5.09 -16.80 19.85
C GLY A 734 -4.97 -17.15 21.34
N ASN A 735 -3.86 -16.75 21.98
CA ASN A 735 -3.70 -16.90 23.44
C ASN A 735 -4.18 -15.66 24.19
N ALA A 736 -4.19 -14.48 23.55
CA ALA A 736 -4.85 -13.30 24.12
C ALA A 736 -6.37 -13.48 24.22
N SER A 737 -6.97 -14.12 23.21
CA SER A 737 -8.32 -14.67 23.27
C SER A 737 -8.45 -15.91 22.37
N GLY A 738 -9.01 -16.99 22.92
CA GLY A 738 -9.23 -18.24 22.20
C GLY A 738 -10.13 -18.10 20.97
N GLU A 739 -10.99 -17.07 20.89
CA GLU A 739 -11.85 -16.82 19.72
C GLU A 739 -11.11 -16.15 18.56
N CYS A 740 -9.85 -15.76 18.73
CA CYS A 740 -9.04 -15.28 17.62
C CYS A 740 -8.50 -16.42 16.74
N ASN A 741 -8.55 -17.66 17.23
CA ASN A 741 -8.17 -18.83 16.45
C ASN A 741 -9.38 -19.41 15.70
N ALA A 742 -9.17 -19.82 14.44
CA ALA A 742 -10.14 -20.66 13.77
C ALA A 742 -10.24 -22.04 14.47
N PRO A 743 -11.40 -22.72 14.42
CA PRO A 743 -11.52 -24.09 14.94
C PRO A 743 -10.45 -25.03 14.37
N GLY A 744 -9.70 -25.69 15.25
CA GLY A 744 -8.62 -26.60 14.84
C GLY A 744 -7.33 -25.91 14.38
N GLY A 745 -7.25 -24.58 14.44
CA GLY A 745 -6.09 -23.81 14.01
C GLY A 745 -5.43 -22.97 15.10
N PHE A 746 -4.29 -22.38 14.76
CA PHE A 746 -3.56 -21.46 15.63
C PHE A 746 -2.94 -20.31 14.83
N GLY A 747 -3.28 -19.08 15.19
CA GLY A 747 -2.85 -17.85 14.54
C GLY A 747 -1.77 -17.11 15.31
N PHE A 748 -0.79 -16.57 14.59
CA PHE A 748 0.25 -15.71 15.14
C PHE A 748 0.67 -14.63 14.13
N THR A 749 1.25 -13.55 14.64
CA THR A 749 1.77 -12.43 13.84
C THR A 749 3.27 -12.31 14.05
N CYS A 750 4.04 -12.37 12.98
CA CYS A 750 5.44 -11.98 12.94
C CYS A 750 5.54 -10.47 12.71
N GLU A 751 6.24 -9.75 13.58
CA GLU A 751 6.48 -8.31 13.46
C GLU A 751 7.91 -8.03 12.99
N ILE A 752 8.04 -7.27 11.90
CA ILE A 752 9.31 -6.95 11.24
C ILE A 752 9.47 -5.43 11.18
N SER A 753 10.49 -4.90 11.85
CA SER A 753 10.81 -3.47 11.74
C SER A 753 11.63 -3.19 10.50
N TYR A 754 11.26 -2.12 9.81
CA TYR A 754 12.00 -1.57 8.68
C TYR A 754 12.04 -0.04 8.71
N SER A 755 13.04 0.51 8.03
CA SER A 755 13.25 1.94 7.86
C SER A 755 14.14 2.17 6.63
N PRO A 756 14.40 3.42 6.22
CA PRO A 756 15.37 3.71 5.16
C PRO A 756 16.78 3.14 5.45
N TRP A 757 17.16 2.98 6.72
CA TRP A 757 18.47 2.42 7.13
C TRP A 757 18.50 0.89 7.19
N LYS A 758 17.33 0.27 7.36
CA LYS A 758 17.15 -1.18 7.33
C LYS A 758 15.90 -1.50 6.50
N PRO A 759 16.00 -1.44 5.16
CA PRO A 759 14.85 -1.73 4.30
C PRO A 759 14.40 -3.18 4.47
N LEU A 760 13.14 -3.46 4.12
CA LEU A 760 12.66 -4.84 4.05
C LEU A 760 13.46 -5.59 2.98
N PRO A 761 14.05 -6.76 3.31
CA PRO A 761 14.82 -7.52 2.34
C PRO A 761 13.93 -8.22 1.29
N LEU A 762 12.64 -8.39 1.59
CA LEU A 762 11.65 -9.12 0.80
C LEU A 762 10.26 -8.48 1.00
N ASP A 763 9.33 -8.72 0.08
CA ASP A 763 7.92 -8.32 0.18
C ASP A 763 7.01 -9.46 -0.37
N GLY A 764 5.70 -9.35 -0.21
CA GLY A 764 4.71 -10.29 -0.74
C GLY A 764 4.94 -11.71 -0.22
N ASP A 765 4.67 -12.70 -1.07
CA ASP A 765 4.81 -14.10 -0.70
C ASP A 765 6.23 -14.47 -0.28
N ALA A 766 7.26 -13.83 -0.85
CA ALA A 766 8.65 -14.08 -0.46
C ALA A 766 8.90 -13.74 1.02
N LEU A 767 8.33 -12.64 1.52
CA LEU A 767 8.41 -12.28 2.93
C LEU A 767 7.61 -13.24 3.82
N ILE A 768 6.44 -13.70 3.36
CA ILE A 768 5.64 -14.72 4.05
C ILE A 768 6.44 -16.01 4.20
N GLN A 769 6.99 -16.52 3.10
CA GLN A 769 7.80 -17.74 3.10
C GLN A 769 9.05 -17.59 3.98
N ARG A 770 9.67 -16.41 3.99
CA ARG A 770 10.79 -16.15 4.90
C ARG A 770 10.37 -16.17 6.38
N CYS A 771 9.21 -15.61 6.72
CA CYS A 771 8.70 -15.66 8.10
C CYS A 771 8.37 -17.11 8.52
N ILE A 772 7.80 -17.91 7.62
CA ILE A 772 7.53 -19.34 7.82
C ILE A 772 8.86 -20.09 8.06
N ALA A 773 9.84 -19.89 7.20
CA ALA A 773 11.15 -20.54 7.31
C ALA A 773 11.85 -20.16 8.62
N ASP A 774 11.84 -18.88 9.00
CA ASP A 774 12.43 -18.43 10.26
C ASP A 774 11.63 -18.92 11.48
N ALA A 775 10.31 -19.03 11.39
CA ALA A 775 9.47 -19.62 12.45
C ALA A 775 9.77 -21.11 12.65
N ILE A 776 10.06 -21.85 11.58
CA ILE A 776 10.54 -23.24 11.65
C ILE A 776 11.95 -23.29 12.26
N LYS A 777 12.86 -22.43 11.78
CA LYS A 777 14.25 -22.34 12.26
C LYS A 777 14.34 -22.13 13.76
N VAL A 778 13.52 -21.24 14.32
CA VAL A 778 13.49 -20.96 15.77
C VAL A 778 12.61 -21.93 16.57
N GLY A 779 12.16 -23.02 15.94
CA GLY A 779 11.36 -24.07 16.59
C GLY A 779 9.96 -23.63 17.02
N PHE A 780 9.45 -22.49 16.52
CA PHE A 780 8.08 -22.04 16.79
C PHE A 780 7.07 -22.85 15.97
N MET A 781 7.39 -23.11 14.71
CA MET A 781 6.58 -23.89 13.78
C MET A 781 7.28 -25.20 13.41
N ARG A 782 6.51 -26.24 13.08
CA ARG A 782 7.04 -27.50 12.54
C ARG A 782 7.06 -27.45 11.01
N ALA A 783 7.97 -28.18 10.39
CA ALA A 783 8.07 -28.23 8.94
C ALA A 783 6.84 -28.88 8.26
N ASP A 784 6.10 -29.72 8.98
CA ASP A 784 4.88 -30.39 8.54
C ASP A 784 3.58 -29.63 8.92
N ASP A 785 3.70 -28.46 9.56
CA ASP A 785 2.54 -27.63 9.86
C ASP A 785 1.92 -27.09 8.57
N LYS A 786 0.64 -27.42 8.34
CA LYS A 786 -0.11 -26.90 7.19
C LYS A 786 -0.53 -25.45 7.46
N VAL A 787 -0.08 -24.52 6.64
CA VAL A 787 -0.56 -23.14 6.62
C VAL A 787 -1.97 -23.10 6.04
N LEU A 788 -2.91 -22.53 6.79
CA LEU A 788 -4.30 -22.32 6.40
C LEU A 788 -4.54 -20.94 5.80
N VAL A 789 -3.84 -19.94 6.32
CA VAL A 789 -3.94 -18.56 5.88
C VAL A 789 -2.62 -17.84 6.13
N ALA A 790 -2.25 -16.95 5.21
CA ALA A 790 -1.17 -16.00 5.42
C ALA A 790 -1.52 -14.68 4.74
N ASN A 791 -1.34 -13.56 5.44
CA ASN A 791 -1.54 -12.23 4.88
C ASN A 791 -0.56 -11.23 5.50
N GLN A 792 -0.57 -10.00 4.99
CA GLN A 792 0.32 -8.95 5.43
C GLN A 792 -0.42 -7.66 5.75
N VAL A 793 0.10 -6.95 6.74
CA VAL A 793 -0.37 -5.63 7.13
C VAL A 793 0.84 -4.71 7.29
N ASP A 794 0.79 -3.57 6.63
CA ASP A 794 1.87 -2.57 6.68
C ASP A 794 1.50 -1.40 7.59
N MET A 795 2.46 -0.98 8.43
CA MET A 795 2.35 0.16 9.35
C MET A 795 3.51 1.14 9.11
N PRO A 796 3.38 2.05 8.13
CA PRO A 796 4.48 2.94 7.72
C PRO A 796 4.97 3.90 8.79
N ILE A 797 4.14 4.23 9.79
CA ILE A 797 4.53 5.04 10.95
C ILE A 797 4.03 4.29 12.17
N ALA A 798 4.88 3.39 12.68
CA ALA A 798 4.55 2.54 13.81
C ALA A 798 5.16 3.09 15.10
N TYR A 799 6.47 3.35 15.12
CA TYR A 799 7.19 3.88 16.28
C TYR A 799 7.76 5.27 16.00
N VAL A 800 7.57 6.20 16.93
CA VAL A 800 8.25 7.50 16.92
C VAL A 800 9.65 7.34 17.51
N VAL A 801 10.65 7.97 16.90
CA VAL A 801 12.04 7.91 17.37
C VAL A 801 12.31 9.10 18.28
N TYR A 802 12.86 8.82 19.47
CA TYR A 802 13.33 9.83 20.42
C TYR A 802 14.79 10.14 20.14
N ASP A 803 15.05 10.95 19.12
CA ASP A 803 16.37 11.53 18.89
C ASP A 803 16.54 12.86 19.65
N HIS A 804 17.77 13.36 19.71
CA HIS A 804 18.10 14.59 20.42
C HIS A 804 17.44 15.87 19.86
N GLN A 805 16.92 15.84 18.64
CA GLN A 805 16.27 17.00 18.00
C GLN A 805 14.74 16.97 18.15
N ARG A 806 14.18 15.79 18.45
CA ARG A 806 12.73 15.55 18.58
C ARG A 806 12.03 16.62 19.40
N ALA A 807 12.45 16.86 20.63
CA ALA A 807 11.74 17.75 21.56
C ALA A 807 11.63 19.18 21.01
N ARG A 808 12.72 19.70 20.42
CA ARG A 808 12.74 21.00 19.76
C ARG A 808 11.83 21.01 18.54
N ASN A 809 11.93 19.99 17.68
CA ASN A 809 11.14 19.91 16.45
C ASN A 809 9.63 19.84 16.74
N VAL A 810 9.23 19.02 17.72
CA VAL A 810 7.84 18.93 18.17
C VAL A 810 7.35 20.26 18.73
N ALA A 811 8.15 20.93 19.57
CA ALA A 811 7.79 22.24 20.13
C ALA A 811 7.60 23.29 19.03
N THR A 812 8.53 23.40 18.07
CA THR A 812 8.42 24.34 16.94
C THR A 812 7.13 24.15 16.15
N VAL A 813 6.76 22.90 15.82
CA VAL A 813 5.54 22.64 15.06
C VAL A 813 4.29 22.87 15.91
N ARG A 814 4.27 22.38 17.16
CA ARG A 814 3.14 22.51 18.08
C ARG A 814 2.81 23.97 18.37
N ASP A 815 3.83 24.77 18.68
CA ASP A 815 3.65 26.16 19.11
C ASP A 815 3.12 27.03 17.95
N TRP A 816 3.48 26.70 16.70
CA TRP A 816 2.90 27.32 15.51
C TRP A 816 1.45 26.87 15.28
N LEU A 817 1.16 25.57 15.32
CA LEU A 817 -0.19 25.03 15.10
C LEU A 817 -1.20 25.53 16.15
N ALA A 818 -0.76 25.70 17.40
CA ALA A 818 -1.57 26.24 18.48
C ALA A 818 -2.06 27.68 18.21
N GLN A 819 -1.33 28.47 17.41
CA GLN A 819 -1.74 29.83 17.01
C GLN A 819 -2.89 29.82 16.00
N HIS A 820 -3.17 28.66 15.39
CA HIS A 820 -4.20 28.46 14.36
C HIS A 820 -5.33 27.54 14.83
N ASP A 821 -5.55 27.45 16.14
CA ASP A 821 -6.62 26.65 16.73
C ASP A 821 -6.55 25.15 16.41
N ILE A 822 -5.33 24.66 16.09
CA ILE A 822 -5.03 23.25 15.84
C ILE A 822 -4.36 22.64 17.09
N LEU A 823 -5.03 21.66 17.68
CA LEU A 823 -4.57 20.88 18.83
C LEU A 823 -4.00 19.55 18.36
N LEU A 824 -2.81 19.22 18.84
CA LEU A 824 -2.17 17.93 18.61
C LEU A 824 -2.55 16.98 19.74
N ALA A 825 -2.94 15.75 19.40
CA ALA A 825 -3.26 14.73 20.40
C ALA A 825 -2.86 13.33 19.94
N GLY A 826 -2.32 12.53 20.86
CA GLY A 826 -2.05 11.12 20.66
C GLY A 826 -0.68 10.83 20.06
N ARG A 827 -0.38 9.52 19.94
CA ARG A 827 0.95 8.96 19.63
C ARG A 827 1.68 9.68 18.49
N TYR A 828 0.97 9.90 17.38
CA TYR A 828 1.60 10.38 16.15
C TYR A 828 1.48 11.89 15.95
N SER A 829 0.54 12.55 16.62
CA SER A 829 0.39 14.00 16.49
C SER A 829 1.21 14.75 17.55
N GLU A 830 1.29 14.23 18.78
CA GLU A 830 2.21 14.73 19.82
C GLU A 830 3.64 14.16 19.63
N TRP A 831 3.78 13.21 18.70
CA TRP A 831 5.02 12.48 18.41
C TRP A 831 5.60 11.75 19.63
N GLU A 832 4.74 11.29 20.54
CA GLU A 832 5.08 10.61 21.79
C GLU A 832 4.84 9.09 21.66
N TYR A 833 5.66 8.27 22.30
CA TYR A 833 5.40 6.83 22.34
C TYR A 833 4.27 6.56 23.33
N TYR A 834 3.08 6.25 22.83
CA TYR A 834 1.90 5.92 23.63
C TYR A 834 1.44 4.47 23.45
N ASN A 835 0.85 3.94 24.52
CA ASN A 835 -0.03 2.76 24.48
C ASN A 835 -1.49 3.23 24.35
N SER A 836 -2.44 2.31 24.24
CA SER A 836 -3.86 2.65 24.04
C SER A 836 -4.47 3.45 25.21
N ASP A 837 -4.09 3.15 26.45
CA ASP A 837 -4.56 3.88 27.64
C ASP A 837 -4.12 5.36 27.61
N HIS A 838 -2.83 5.61 27.35
CA HIS A 838 -2.32 6.97 27.15
C HIS A 838 -2.99 7.67 25.97
N ALA A 839 -3.28 6.93 24.90
CA ALA A 839 -3.98 7.48 23.73
C ALA A 839 -5.43 7.89 24.08
N PHE A 840 -6.13 7.13 24.91
CA PHE A 840 -7.47 7.51 25.40
C PHE A 840 -7.42 8.74 26.30
N LEU A 841 -6.46 8.80 27.22
CA LEU A 841 -6.26 9.96 28.09
C LEU A 841 -5.90 11.21 27.29
N ALA A 842 -5.06 11.09 26.25
CA ALA A 842 -4.75 12.19 25.35
C ALA A 842 -6.00 12.71 24.64
N GLY A 843 -6.89 11.82 24.18
CA GLY A 843 -8.16 12.23 23.56
C GLY A 843 -9.10 12.94 24.54
N LYS A 844 -9.17 12.46 25.79
CA LYS A 844 -9.92 13.12 26.86
C LYS A 844 -9.36 14.52 27.16
N ARG A 845 -8.04 14.67 27.31
CA ARG A 845 -7.37 15.95 27.53
C ARG A 845 -7.63 16.92 26.37
N ALA A 846 -7.54 16.45 25.13
CA ALA A 846 -7.84 17.26 23.95
C ALA A 846 -9.28 17.77 23.97
N ALA A 847 -10.24 16.92 24.33
CA ALA A 847 -11.64 17.32 24.46
C ALA A 847 -11.88 18.35 25.57
N GLU A 848 -11.24 18.16 26.74
CA GLU A 848 -11.29 19.13 27.84
C GLU A 848 -10.69 20.48 27.43
N GLN A 849 -9.61 20.47 26.64
CA GLN A 849 -8.99 21.68 26.11
C GLN A 849 -9.89 22.39 25.10
N VAL A 850 -10.54 21.66 24.17
CA VAL A 850 -11.56 22.20 23.27
C VAL A 850 -12.68 22.87 24.08
N ALA A 851 -13.24 22.19 25.09
CA ALA A 851 -14.31 22.72 25.93
C ALA A 851 -13.89 23.99 26.71
N ARG A 852 -12.70 23.99 27.32
CA ARG A 852 -12.16 25.16 28.05
C ARG A 852 -11.95 26.35 27.11
N GLN A 853 -11.43 26.12 25.91
CA GLN A 853 -11.16 27.19 24.94
C GLN A 853 -12.45 27.77 24.37
N ARG A 854 -13.46 26.94 24.07
CA ARG A 854 -14.80 27.42 23.65
C ARG A 854 -15.48 28.25 24.74
N SER A 855 -15.33 27.87 26.00
CA SER A 855 -15.90 28.60 27.15
C SER A 855 -15.29 29.99 27.37
N ARG A 856 -14.06 30.24 26.90
CA ARG A 856 -13.39 31.55 26.99
C ARG A 856 -13.78 32.52 25.87
N VAL A 857 -14.36 32.02 24.78
CA VAL A 857 -14.76 32.82 23.60
C VAL A 857 -16.25 33.22 23.67
N ALA A 858 -17.06 32.55 24.50
CA ALA A 858 -18.44 32.98 24.75
C ALA A 858 -18.42 34.35 25.49
N PRO A 859 -19.07 35.41 24.94
CA PRO A 859 -19.19 36.67 25.65
C PRO A 859 -19.95 36.41 26.96
N ARG A 860 -19.49 36.99 28.07
CA ARG A 860 -20.28 37.07 29.31
C ARG A 860 -21.63 37.69 28.95
N ALA A 861 -22.67 36.86 28.88
CA ALA A 861 -24.03 37.35 28.87
C ALA A 861 -24.36 37.82 30.29
N SER A 862 -24.75 39.09 30.38
CA SER A 862 -25.08 39.92 31.56
C SER A 862 -23.97 40.22 32.56
#